data_AF-A0A2A5DM80-F1
#
_entry.id   AF-A0A2A5DM80-F1
#
_cell.length_a   1.000
_cell.length_b   1.000
_cell.length_c   1.000
_cell.angle_alpha   90.00
_cell.angle_beta   90.00
_cell.angle_gamma   90.00
#
_symmetry.space_group_name_H-M   'P 1'
#
loop_
_entity.id
_entity.type
_entity.pdbx_description
1 polymer ?
#
loop_
_entity_poly.entity_id
_entity_poly.type
_entity_poly.pdbx_seq_one_letter_code
_entity_poly.pdbx_strand_id
1 'polypeptide(L)'
;MYATQTRNEIWLDAITQWEKLLGKNAVLIKQDEIAPYTKNTIGVNRNIKGVLLPRSTEDVQCIVRIAKQCKTPLYPISGGKNWGYGSCSPVKNTSFIVDLSNMKKISDFDPELGVVTVEPGVTQQDLFEFFKNNGNLFMVPTTGAGPSASILGNALERGYGLTPHSDHFDAITSFHAVLPSGDLYIPALEELGGKKINQLFKWGLGPYLDGLFTQGNFGIVTEGTLLVAHRPESIATFFFSLKDDASLEGAIKAIRTIKKELGNNTGAINLMNARRVLSMMEPFPEENCSNNQVITDEVIAQLTKKHQLTEWTGFGAIYGKKEITKVARNIIKKTLKPYIKRINFFTENTIKTASLIRFVAPSFYKKILKPKLDILSSALQNVSGVPSQVALPLAYWRSGKTPDRNKVINPAQDNCGLIWHAPLVPLTPKDIRKHVEIVNKVCPQHNINPLITLTIFSEQCCDSTIPILFDKNDIKDQLNAKECHNSLIAQEAKEGYLPYRLGIDKMNELIDPEKPCWKFAKQLKLAVDPDQIIAPGRYIPNDTFHENKKIESIIENNVVHEIKSRERRSNLSQALNIMNRNNVSFKEKNYELTKEIKISIANNIEDRIQAYKLLYTVYVEKEFARVNKSKMWYSKFDADPDTVTLVAKKGDDILGAITIIKDTGKGLPADDIYKGDLDEKRRKGNTFSEIVSLGIDKNIRGAQNVLVSLFNQAYFIAKSIHLSSHFIITVNPKHTAFYKRKLLFETLGQRISYGKVGGADAELLSLEFQKAEQEVRKIEEGSNHQKTLYKIFKTADQANGQIKFLRSQIKPMDTVTYNYLFRKDLMDYDKEKVV
;
A
#
# COMPACT_ATOMS: atom_id res chain seq x y z
N MET A 1 -31.25 -27.94 1.13
CA MET A 1 -29.94 -28.60 1.27
C MET A 1 -28.93 -27.91 0.36
N TYR A 2 -28.24 -26.87 0.83
CA TYR A 2 -26.95 -26.46 0.29
C TYR A 2 -26.10 -26.12 1.51
N ALA A 3 -25.18 -27.02 1.84
CA ALA A 3 -24.23 -26.84 2.92
C ALA A 3 -23.40 -25.57 2.63
N THR A 4 -23.15 -24.79 3.68
CA THR A 4 -22.29 -23.60 3.67
C THR A 4 -20.85 -23.99 3.33
N GLN A 5 -20.52 -24.05 2.04
CA GLN A 5 -19.14 -24.20 1.61
C GLN A 5 -18.30 -23.04 2.13
N THR A 6 -17.13 -23.33 2.68
CA THR A 6 -16.17 -22.31 3.06
C THR A 6 -15.61 -21.62 1.82
N ARG A 7 -15.13 -20.39 1.95
CA ARG A 7 -14.50 -19.65 0.84
C ARG A 7 -13.32 -20.42 0.21
N ASN A 8 -12.61 -21.21 1.00
CA ASN A 8 -11.51 -22.04 0.53
C ASN A 8 -12.01 -23.21 -0.33
N GLU A 9 -13.14 -23.83 0.01
CA GLU A 9 -13.75 -24.90 -0.79
C GLU A 9 -14.24 -24.36 -2.13
N ILE A 10 -14.86 -23.17 -2.13
CA ILE A 10 -15.30 -22.49 -3.36
C ILE A 10 -14.11 -22.17 -4.27
N TRP A 11 -12.99 -21.71 -3.70
CA TRP A 11 -11.79 -21.43 -4.49
C TRP A 11 -11.08 -22.69 -4.97
N LEU A 12 -11.11 -23.78 -4.20
CA LEU A 12 -10.58 -25.06 -4.66
C LEU A 12 -11.38 -25.60 -5.84
N ASP A 13 -12.71 -25.43 -5.82
CA ASP A 13 -13.58 -25.76 -6.95
C ASP A 13 -13.23 -24.92 -8.19
N ALA A 14 -13.08 -23.60 -8.04
CA ALA A 14 -12.65 -22.72 -9.13
C ALA A 14 -11.30 -23.15 -9.73
N ILE A 15 -10.31 -23.45 -8.88
CA ILE A 15 -8.98 -23.94 -9.30
C ILE A 15 -9.13 -25.25 -10.09
N THR A 16 -9.92 -26.20 -9.59
CA THR A 16 -10.14 -27.49 -10.26
C THR A 16 -10.78 -27.33 -11.64
N GLN A 17 -11.76 -26.43 -11.75
CA GLN A 17 -12.40 -26.11 -13.02
C GLN A 17 -11.43 -25.42 -14.00
N TRP A 18 -10.61 -24.48 -13.53
CA TRP A 18 -9.58 -23.83 -14.35
C TRP A 18 -8.48 -24.80 -14.79
N GLU A 19 -8.03 -25.71 -13.93
CA GLU A 19 -7.05 -26.74 -14.30
C GLU A 19 -7.58 -27.67 -15.40
N LYS A 20 -8.87 -28.00 -15.36
CA LYS A 20 -9.52 -28.81 -16.39
C LYS A 20 -9.65 -28.04 -17.72
N LEU A 21 -9.93 -26.74 -17.65
CA LEU A 21 -10.10 -25.87 -18.81
C LEU A 21 -8.76 -25.53 -19.49
N LEU A 22 -7.81 -24.98 -18.73
CA LEU A 22 -6.56 -24.40 -19.25
C LEU A 22 -5.43 -25.44 -19.29
N GLY A 23 -5.54 -26.51 -18.50
CA GLY A 23 -4.46 -27.43 -18.17
C GLY A 23 -3.70 -26.98 -16.92
N LYS A 24 -3.20 -27.95 -16.14
CA LYS A 24 -2.52 -27.71 -14.85
C LYS A 24 -1.35 -26.73 -14.93
N ASN A 25 -0.58 -26.75 -16.02
CA ASN A 25 0.58 -25.88 -16.19
C ASN A 25 0.21 -24.40 -16.41
N ALA A 26 -1.05 -24.11 -16.76
CA ALA A 26 -1.56 -22.75 -16.97
C ALA A 26 -2.24 -22.18 -15.70
N VAL A 27 -2.24 -22.93 -14.59
CA VAL A 27 -2.83 -22.54 -13.30
C VAL A 27 -1.74 -22.63 -12.23
N LEU A 28 -1.09 -21.51 -11.95
CA LEU A 28 0.00 -21.42 -10.99
C LEU A 28 -0.55 -21.24 -9.58
N ILE A 29 -0.38 -22.25 -8.73
CA ILE A 29 -0.87 -22.26 -7.35
C ILE A 29 0.22 -22.50 -6.32
N LYS A 30 1.42 -22.95 -6.74
CA LYS A 30 2.54 -23.18 -5.84
C LYS A 30 3.20 -21.87 -5.48
N GLN A 31 3.72 -21.78 -4.26
CA GLN A 31 4.35 -20.56 -3.75
C GLN A 31 5.52 -20.08 -4.63
N ASP A 32 6.37 -20.99 -5.11
CA ASP A 32 7.51 -20.62 -5.96
C ASP A 32 7.09 -20.11 -7.34
N GLU A 33 5.98 -20.62 -7.89
CA GLU A 33 5.41 -20.16 -9.17
C GLU A 33 4.76 -18.77 -9.02
N ILE A 34 4.12 -18.52 -7.86
CA ILE A 34 3.47 -17.24 -7.55
C ILE A 34 4.50 -16.19 -7.10
N ALA A 35 5.64 -16.59 -6.53
CA ALA A 35 6.62 -15.70 -5.91
C ALA A 35 7.04 -14.51 -6.80
N PRO A 36 7.29 -14.66 -8.12
CA PRO A 36 7.60 -13.52 -9.00
C PRO A 36 6.47 -12.48 -9.05
N TYR A 37 5.21 -12.90 -9.00
CA TYR A 37 4.04 -12.01 -9.04
C TYR A 37 3.82 -11.22 -7.74
N THR A 38 4.38 -11.69 -6.62
CA THR A 38 4.35 -10.96 -5.35
C THR A 38 5.31 -9.77 -5.31
N LYS A 39 6.31 -9.76 -6.20
CA LYS A 39 7.34 -8.71 -6.23
C LYS A 39 6.80 -7.43 -6.87
N ASN A 40 7.07 -6.32 -6.21
CA ASN A 40 6.70 -4.98 -6.67
C ASN A 40 7.70 -3.94 -6.18
N THR A 41 7.64 -2.73 -6.73
CA THR A 41 8.55 -1.63 -6.38
C THR A 41 8.06 -0.74 -5.25
N ILE A 42 6.78 -0.82 -4.88
CA ILE A 42 6.14 0.11 -3.93
C ILE A 42 6.16 -0.39 -2.47
N GLY A 43 6.70 -1.59 -2.23
CA GLY A 43 6.83 -2.15 -0.87
C GLY A 43 5.49 -2.55 -0.24
N VAL A 44 4.58 -3.11 -1.04
CA VAL A 44 3.32 -3.71 -0.54
C VAL A 44 3.40 -5.23 -0.56
N ASN A 45 2.61 -5.88 0.28
CA ASN A 45 2.45 -7.34 0.29
C ASN A 45 0.98 -7.69 0.01
N ARG A 46 0.75 -8.62 -0.91
CA ARG A 46 -0.59 -9.09 -1.32
C ARG A 46 -0.63 -10.61 -1.27
N ASN A 47 -1.75 -11.16 -0.82
CA ASN A 47 -2.00 -12.59 -0.77
C ASN A 47 -2.63 -13.05 -2.10
N ILE A 48 -1.77 -13.21 -3.11
CA ILE A 48 -2.15 -13.73 -4.43
C ILE A 48 -2.52 -15.21 -4.29
N LYS A 49 -3.71 -15.57 -4.76
CA LYS A 49 -4.28 -16.93 -4.58
C LYS A 49 -3.87 -17.91 -5.67
N GLY A 50 -3.51 -17.39 -6.83
CA GLY A 50 -2.99 -18.13 -7.96
C GLY A 50 -2.86 -17.22 -9.17
N VAL A 51 -2.27 -17.74 -10.23
CA VAL A 51 -2.14 -17.05 -11.53
C VAL A 51 -2.70 -17.94 -12.61
N LEU A 52 -3.54 -17.36 -13.47
CA LEU A 52 -4.15 -18.01 -14.63
C LEU A 52 -3.48 -17.46 -15.90
N LEU A 53 -3.05 -18.37 -16.77
CA LEU A 53 -2.32 -18.07 -18.00
C LEU A 53 -3.18 -18.41 -19.24
N PRO A 54 -4.20 -17.61 -19.58
CA PRO A 54 -5.00 -17.83 -20.78
C PRO A 54 -4.14 -17.67 -22.05
N ARG A 55 -4.58 -18.33 -23.12
CA ARG A 55 -3.92 -18.28 -24.44
C ARG A 55 -4.82 -17.68 -25.53
N SER A 56 -6.07 -17.39 -25.21
CA SER A 56 -7.10 -16.94 -26.14
C SER A 56 -8.19 -16.14 -25.42
N THR A 57 -8.99 -15.41 -26.19
CA THR A 57 -10.20 -14.73 -25.67
C THR A 57 -11.19 -15.74 -25.07
N GLU A 58 -11.34 -16.91 -25.68
CA GLU A 58 -12.22 -17.99 -25.23
C GLU A 58 -11.80 -18.53 -23.85
N ASP A 59 -10.49 -18.68 -23.61
CA ASP A 59 -9.95 -19.03 -22.29
C ASP A 59 -10.37 -17.97 -21.25
N VAL A 60 -10.25 -16.68 -21.59
CA VAL A 60 -10.64 -15.57 -20.70
C VAL A 60 -12.14 -15.60 -20.41
N GLN A 61 -13.00 -15.81 -21.42
CA GLN A 61 -14.44 -15.96 -21.22
C GLN A 61 -14.77 -17.08 -20.24
N CYS A 62 -14.16 -18.25 -20.42
CA CYS A 62 -14.36 -19.39 -19.54
C CYS A 62 -13.84 -19.13 -18.12
N ILE A 63 -12.67 -18.48 -17.98
CA ILE A 63 -12.13 -18.05 -16.68
C ILE A 63 -13.13 -17.16 -15.94
N VAL A 64 -13.67 -16.14 -16.62
CA VAL A 64 -14.62 -15.19 -16.02
C VAL A 64 -15.93 -15.87 -15.64
N ARG A 65 -16.46 -16.79 -16.46
CA ARG A 65 -17.67 -17.56 -16.13
C ARG A 65 -17.49 -18.40 -14.86
N ILE A 66 -16.35 -19.08 -14.73
CA ILE A 66 -16.01 -19.85 -13.51
C ILE A 66 -15.86 -18.90 -12.32
N ALA A 67 -15.16 -17.77 -12.49
CA ALA A 67 -14.98 -16.77 -11.45
C ALA A 67 -16.33 -16.20 -10.95
N LYS A 68 -17.27 -15.97 -11.86
CA LYS A 68 -18.63 -15.52 -11.54
C LYS A 68 -19.39 -16.57 -10.73
N GLN A 69 -19.38 -17.82 -11.18
CA GLN A 69 -20.01 -18.94 -10.47
C GLN A 69 -19.44 -19.12 -9.06
N CYS A 70 -18.13 -19.03 -8.92
CA CYS A 70 -17.41 -19.24 -7.66
C CYS A 70 -17.19 -17.94 -6.86
N LYS A 71 -17.71 -16.79 -7.31
CA LYS A 71 -17.51 -15.47 -6.67
C LYS A 71 -16.05 -15.17 -6.34
N THR A 72 -15.16 -15.49 -7.28
CA THR A 72 -13.71 -15.43 -7.11
C THR A 72 -13.17 -14.14 -7.73
N PRO A 73 -12.46 -13.29 -6.96
CA PRO A 73 -11.92 -12.05 -7.49
C PRO A 73 -10.72 -12.31 -8.41
N LEU A 74 -10.79 -11.76 -9.62
CA LEU A 74 -9.77 -11.76 -10.65
C LEU A 74 -9.05 -10.41 -10.71
N TYR A 75 -7.77 -10.42 -11.09
CA TYR A 75 -6.98 -9.21 -11.34
C TYR A 75 -6.20 -9.37 -12.66
N PRO A 76 -6.67 -8.75 -13.76
CA PRO A 76 -6.02 -8.89 -15.06
C PRO A 76 -4.74 -8.06 -15.14
N ILE A 77 -3.71 -8.62 -15.77
CA ILE A 77 -2.47 -7.91 -16.12
C ILE A 77 -2.03 -8.31 -17.53
N SER A 78 -1.24 -7.45 -18.17
CA SER A 78 -0.67 -7.66 -19.51
C SER A 78 0.85 -7.89 -19.45
N GLY A 79 1.34 -8.66 -18.47
CA GLY A 79 2.77 -8.85 -18.19
C GLY A 79 3.37 -8.00 -17.06
N GLY A 80 2.54 -7.21 -16.36
CA GLY A 80 2.83 -6.74 -14.99
C GLY A 80 3.96 -5.73 -14.82
N LYS A 81 4.40 -5.04 -15.89
CA LYS A 81 5.46 -4.02 -15.85
C LYS A 81 5.00 -2.65 -15.32
N ASN A 82 4.00 -2.64 -14.45
CA ASN A 82 3.43 -1.43 -13.88
C ASN A 82 4.24 -0.90 -12.68
N TRP A 83 5.55 -0.73 -12.88
CA TRP A 83 6.47 -0.31 -11.82
C TRP A 83 6.15 1.10 -11.33
N GLY A 84 6.30 1.31 -10.02
CA GLY A 84 5.92 2.53 -9.31
C GLY A 84 4.44 2.63 -8.94
N TYR A 85 3.58 1.76 -9.50
CA TYR A 85 2.13 1.77 -9.23
C TYR A 85 1.59 0.45 -8.68
N GLY A 86 2.39 -0.62 -8.61
CA GLY A 86 1.95 -1.91 -8.06
C GLY A 86 2.53 -3.14 -8.74
N SER A 87 3.14 -3.00 -9.93
CA SER A 87 3.66 -4.11 -10.72
C SER A 87 2.55 -5.13 -11.06
N CYS A 88 2.63 -6.38 -10.58
CA CYS A 88 1.58 -7.39 -10.75
C CYS A 88 0.55 -7.39 -9.61
N SER A 89 0.79 -6.64 -8.53
CA SER A 89 0.01 -6.77 -7.30
C SER A 89 -1.45 -6.34 -7.48
N PRO A 90 -2.42 -7.14 -7.00
CA PRO A 90 -3.82 -6.73 -7.00
C PRO A 90 -4.08 -5.58 -6.02
N VAL A 91 -5.14 -4.81 -6.30
CA VAL A 91 -5.61 -3.73 -5.40
C VAL A 91 -6.04 -4.30 -4.05
N LYS A 92 -6.86 -5.35 -4.06
CA LYS A 92 -7.27 -6.07 -2.85
C LYS A 92 -6.20 -7.06 -2.41
N ASN A 93 -6.22 -7.38 -1.12
CA ASN A 93 -5.29 -8.34 -0.53
C ASN A 93 -5.44 -9.76 -1.10
N THR A 94 -6.59 -10.11 -1.67
CA THR A 94 -6.86 -11.47 -2.19
C THR A 94 -7.47 -11.41 -3.58
N SER A 95 -6.76 -11.94 -4.58
CA SER A 95 -7.24 -12.14 -5.95
C SER A 95 -6.44 -13.24 -6.64
N PHE A 96 -7.03 -13.83 -7.68
CA PHE A 96 -6.30 -14.59 -8.69
C PHE A 96 -5.86 -13.63 -9.79
N ILE A 97 -4.59 -13.70 -10.19
CA ILE A 97 -4.09 -12.89 -11.30
C ILE A 97 -4.49 -13.59 -12.60
N VAL A 98 -4.96 -12.83 -13.58
CA VAL A 98 -5.12 -13.30 -14.97
C VAL A 98 -4.01 -12.65 -15.78
N ASP A 99 -2.96 -13.40 -16.08
CA ASP A 99 -1.80 -12.86 -16.80
C ASP A 99 -1.92 -13.16 -18.30
N LEU A 100 -2.29 -12.10 -19.03
CA LEU A 100 -2.55 -12.11 -20.47
C LEU A 100 -1.26 -12.01 -21.29
N SER A 101 -0.08 -12.10 -20.66
CA SER A 101 1.23 -11.92 -21.36
C SER A 101 1.52 -12.95 -22.44
N ASN A 102 0.84 -14.10 -22.44
CA ASN A 102 0.94 -15.11 -23.49
C ASN A 102 0.08 -14.82 -24.74
N MET A 103 -0.89 -13.90 -24.64
CA MET A 103 -1.69 -13.45 -25.79
C MET A 103 -0.90 -12.38 -26.55
N LYS A 104 -0.15 -12.79 -27.58
CA LYS A 104 0.85 -11.96 -28.29
C LYS A 104 0.57 -11.75 -29.78
N LYS A 105 -0.64 -12.03 -30.25
CA LYS A 105 -0.99 -11.86 -31.65
C LYS A 105 -0.97 -10.37 -32.04
N ILE A 106 -0.36 -10.10 -33.18
CA ILE A 106 -0.48 -8.82 -33.91
C ILE A 106 -1.26 -9.13 -35.18
N SER A 107 -2.33 -8.39 -35.44
CA SER A 107 -3.26 -8.66 -36.55
C SER A 107 -3.86 -7.37 -37.11
N ASP A 108 -4.62 -7.50 -38.21
CA ASP A 108 -5.32 -6.40 -38.88
C ASP A 108 -4.44 -5.16 -39.12
N PHE A 109 -3.18 -5.39 -39.52
CA PHE A 109 -2.27 -4.30 -39.86
C PHE A 109 -2.64 -3.74 -41.24
N ASP A 110 -3.08 -2.48 -41.27
CA ASP A 110 -3.31 -1.73 -42.50
C ASP A 110 -2.23 -0.63 -42.62
N PRO A 111 -1.18 -0.86 -43.44
CA PRO A 111 -0.09 0.10 -43.61
C PRO A 111 -0.49 1.32 -44.45
N GLU A 112 -1.63 1.30 -45.14
CA GLU A 112 -2.13 2.45 -45.89
C GLU A 112 -2.77 3.46 -44.93
N LEU A 113 -3.54 2.94 -43.96
CA LEU A 113 -4.27 3.76 -42.98
C LEU A 113 -3.53 3.96 -41.66
N GLY A 114 -2.46 3.20 -41.41
CA GLY A 114 -1.63 3.33 -40.21
C GLY A 114 -2.33 2.84 -38.95
N VAL A 115 -2.94 1.66 -39.02
CA VAL A 115 -3.65 1.03 -37.90
C VAL A 115 -3.21 -0.42 -37.71
N VAL A 116 -3.16 -0.89 -36.46
CA VAL A 116 -2.79 -2.26 -36.11
C VAL A 116 -3.58 -2.74 -34.89
N THR A 117 -3.96 -4.01 -34.86
CA THR A 117 -4.60 -4.66 -33.71
C THR A 117 -3.59 -5.52 -32.97
N VAL A 118 -3.55 -5.39 -31.64
CA VAL A 118 -2.63 -6.12 -30.76
C VAL A 118 -3.35 -6.76 -29.59
N GLU A 119 -2.91 -7.96 -29.22
CA GLU A 119 -3.29 -8.60 -27.96
C GLU A 119 -2.50 -8.03 -26.74
N PRO A 120 -2.99 -8.20 -25.50
CA PRO A 120 -2.39 -7.65 -24.30
C PRO A 120 -0.91 -7.96 -24.09
N GLY A 121 -0.46 -9.15 -24.44
CA GLY A 121 0.92 -9.60 -24.27
C GLY A 121 1.91 -9.01 -25.28
N VAL A 122 1.45 -8.30 -26.32
CA VAL A 122 2.34 -7.63 -27.28
C VAL A 122 3.13 -6.53 -26.59
N THR A 123 4.44 -6.70 -26.55
CA THR A 123 5.37 -5.74 -25.96
C THR A 123 5.80 -4.67 -26.94
N GLN A 124 6.43 -3.60 -26.45
CA GLN A 124 7.07 -2.59 -27.28
C GLN A 124 8.11 -3.21 -28.24
N GLN A 125 8.86 -4.21 -27.78
CA GLN A 125 9.84 -4.92 -28.62
C GLN A 125 9.14 -5.74 -29.72
N ASP A 126 8.09 -6.48 -29.36
CA ASP A 126 7.35 -7.32 -30.32
C ASP A 126 6.78 -6.46 -31.47
N LEU A 127 6.16 -5.31 -31.13
CA LEU A 127 5.63 -4.38 -32.13
C LEU A 127 6.74 -3.71 -32.98
N PHE A 128 7.89 -3.41 -32.37
CA PHE A 128 9.04 -2.85 -33.09
C PHE A 128 9.57 -3.84 -34.13
N GLU A 129 9.74 -5.11 -33.76
CA GLU A 129 10.17 -6.16 -34.67
C GLU A 129 9.16 -6.39 -35.79
N PHE A 130 7.86 -6.35 -35.47
CA PHE A 130 6.80 -6.42 -36.46
C PHE A 130 6.91 -5.30 -37.49
N PHE A 131 7.02 -4.03 -37.08
CA PHE A 131 7.19 -2.92 -38.04
C PHE A 131 8.49 -3.02 -38.82
N LYS A 132 9.58 -3.41 -38.18
CA LYS A 132 10.88 -3.59 -38.85
C LYS A 132 10.79 -4.62 -39.98
N ASN A 133 10.06 -5.72 -39.77
CA ASN A 133 9.86 -6.77 -40.75
C ASN A 133 8.85 -6.38 -41.85
N ASN A 134 8.02 -5.36 -41.61
CA ASN A 134 7.02 -4.84 -42.54
C ASN A 134 7.41 -3.46 -43.10
N GLY A 135 8.68 -3.31 -43.51
CA GLY A 135 9.18 -2.11 -44.21
C GLY A 135 9.57 -0.93 -43.33
N ASN A 136 9.44 -1.05 -42.00
CA ASN A 136 9.88 -0.05 -41.00
C ASN A 136 9.30 1.36 -41.22
N LEU A 137 8.06 1.43 -41.74
CA LEU A 137 7.38 2.68 -42.08
C LEU A 137 6.73 3.37 -40.87
N PHE A 138 6.62 2.69 -39.73
CA PHE A 138 5.90 3.15 -38.54
C PHE A 138 6.79 3.18 -37.30
N MET A 139 6.36 3.95 -36.29
CA MET A 139 7.02 4.08 -35.00
C MET A 139 6.20 3.43 -33.90
N VAL A 140 6.88 2.71 -33.00
CA VAL A 140 6.25 2.19 -31.78
C VAL A 140 6.00 3.33 -30.80
N PRO A 141 4.83 3.38 -30.13
CA PRO A 141 4.59 4.31 -29.03
C PRO A 141 5.39 3.91 -27.78
N THR A 142 6.66 4.29 -27.73
CA THR A 142 7.59 3.84 -26.68
C THR A 142 7.41 4.59 -25.36
N THR A 143 7.65 3.89 -24.24
CA THR A 143 7.65 4.47 -22.88
C THR A 143 8.98 4.24 -22.16
N GLY A 144 9.17 4.91 -21.02
CA GLY A 144 10.29 4.66 -20.11
C GLY A 144 10.29 3.28 -19.43
N ALA A 145 9.21 2.49 -19.56
CA ALA A 145 9.14 1.13 -19.01
C ALA A 145 9.93 0.10 -19.85
N GLY A 146 10.43 0.50 -21.02
CA GLY A 146 11.36 -0.28 -21.82
C GLY A 146 10.74 -1.42 -22.63
N PRO A 147 11.58 -2.26 -23.26
CA PRO A 147 11.17 -3.13 -24.36
C PRO A 147 10.13 -4.19 -23.98
N SER A 148 10.16 -4.68 -22.74
CA SER A 148 9.25 -5.73 -22.24
C SER A 148 7.87 -5.23 -21.79
N ALA A 149 7.62 -3.92 -21.80
CA ALA A 149 6.34 -3.38 -21.40
C ALA A 149 5.28 -3.56 -22.50
N SER A 150 4.07 -3.95 -22.10
CA SER A 150 2.92 -4.13 -22.99
C SER A 150 2.45 -2.80 -23.58
N ILE A 151 2.13 -2.79 -24.87
CA ILE A 151 1.51 -1.66 -25.56
C ILE A 151 0.12 -1.40 -24.97
N LEU A 152 -0.73 -2.43 -24.97
CA LEU A 152 -2.12 -2.33 -24.55
C LEU A 152 -2.23 -2.08 -23.04
N GLY A 153 -1.44 -2.77 -22.22
CA GLY A 153 -1.44 -2.59 -20.78
C GLY A 153 -1.05 -1.16 -20.35
N ASN A 154 -0.20 -0.48 -21.12
CA ASN A 154 0.12 0.92 -20.89
C ASN A 154 -1.03 1.85 -21.32
N ALA A 155 -1.63 1.60 -22.49
CA ALA A 155 -2.77 2.39 -22.99
C ALA A 155 -4.01 2.29 -22.08
N LEU A 156 -4.32 1.10 -21.54
CA LEU A 156 -5.41 0.89 -20.58
C LEU A 156 -5.22 1.68 -19.28
N GLU A 157 -3.97 1.99 -18.95
CA GLU A 157 -3.62 2.79 -17.79
C GLU A 157 -3.53 4.29 -18.09
N ARG A 158 -3.85 4.68 -19.34
CA ARG A 158 -3.74 6.03 -19.89
C ARG A 158 -2.30 6.56 -19.82
N GLY A 159 -1.34 5.66 -20.02
CA GLY A 159 0.07 6.02 -20.10
C GLY A 159 0.39 6.85 -21.34
N TYR A 160 1.56 7.46 -21.33
CA TYR A 160 2.03 8.31 -22.42
C TYR A 160 3.50 8.04 -22.77
N GLY A 161 3.90 8.55 -23.92
CA GLY A 161 5.25 8.46 -24.49
C GLY A 161 5.75 9.80 -25.03
N LEU A 162 6.91 9.76 -25.69
CA LEU A 162 7.53 10.96 -26.29
C LEU A 162 7.40 11.01 -27.83
N THR A 163 6.88 9.94 -28.43
CA THR A 163 6.56 9.84 -29.86
C THR A 163 5.35 10.73 -30.22
N PRO A 164 5.09 10.99 -31.52
CA PRO A 164 4.01 11.91 -31.93
C PRO A 164 2.63 11.57 -31.35
N HIS A 165 2.22 10.30 -31.36
CA HIS A 165 1.11 9.84 -30.53
C HIS A 165 1.59 9.70 -29.10
N SER A 166 1.64 10.83 -28.38
CA SER A 166 2.14 10.87 -27.01
C SER A 166 1.13 10.32 -26.01
N ASP A 167 -0.17 10.58 -26.18
CA ASP A 167 -1.23 9.93 -25.40
C ASP A 167 -1.58 8.58 -26.03
N HIS A 168 -1.33 7.49 -25.31
CA HIS A 168 -1.51 6.15 -25.86
C HIS A 168 -2.97 5.70 -25.83
N PHE A 169 -3.78 6.21 -24.92
CA PHE A 169 -5.21 5.92 -24.95
C PHE A 169 -5.90 6.72 -26.06
N ASP A 170 -5.45 7.95 -26.34
CA ASP A 170 -5.94 8.72 -27.48
C ASP A 170 -5.73 7.97 -28.80
N ALA A 171 -4.60 7.27 -28.95
CA ALA A 171 -4.29 6.45 -30.13
C ALA A 171 -5.13 5.17 -30.27
N ILE A 172 -5.77 4.67 -29.19
CA ILE A 172 -6.67 3.51 -29.29
C ILE A 172 -7.98 3.92 -29.99
N THR A 173 -8.41 3.13 -30.96
CA THR A 173 -9.68 3.33 -31.68
C THR A 173 -10.73 2.28 -31.36
N SER A 174 -10.35 1.09 -30.88
CA SER A 174 -11.29 0.02 -30.55
C SER A 174 -10.70 -0.97 -29.55
N PHE A 175 -11.55 -1.52 -28.69
CA PHE A 175 -11.24 -2.70 -27.85
C PHE A 175 -12.19 -3.88 -28.11
N HIS A 176 -11.68 -5.09 -27.88
CA HIS A 176 -12.51 -6.23 -27.47
C HIS A 176 -12.23 -6.56 -26.00
N ALA A 177 -13.28 -6.90 -25.25
CA ALA A 177 -13.17 -7.18 -23.83
C ALA A 177 -14.13 -8.28 -23.39
N VAL A 178 -13.69 -9.13 -22.46
CA VAL A 178 -14.58 -10.07 -21.77
C VAL A 178 -15.25 -9.37 -20.60
N LEU A 179 -16.57 -9.27 -20.65
CA LEU A 179 -17.40 -8.66 -19.61
C LEU A 179 -17.52 -9.59 -18.38
N PRO A 180 -17.93 -9.09 -17.20
CA PRO A 180 -18.15 -9.91 -16.01
C PRO A 180 -19.17 -11.04 -16.19
N SER A 181 -20.05 -10.94 -17.19
CA SER A 181 -20.95 -12.03 -17.59
C SER A 181 -20.22 -13.22 -18.24
N GLY A 182 -19.02 -12.99 -18.76
CA GLY A 182 -18.29 -13.89 -19.65
C GLY A 182 -18.55 -13.63 -21.13
N ASP A 183 -19.41 -12.67 -21.48
CA ASP A 183 -19.67 -12.31 -22.88
C ASP A 183 -18.54 -11.47 -23.46
N LEU A 184 -18.33 -11.59 -24.77
CA LEU A 184 -17.37 -10.76 -25.50
C LEU A 184 -18.04 -9.45 -25.89
N TYR A 185 -17.52 -8.34 -25.37
CA TYR A 185 -17.81 -7.01 -25.83
C TYR A 185 -17.12 -6.77 -27.18
N ILE A 186 -17.93 -6.50 -28.19
CA ILE A 186 -17.52 -6.03 -29.52
C ILE A 186 -18.17 -4.66 -29.72
N PRO A 187 -17.44 -3.63 -30.17
CA PRO A 187 -18.04 -2.31 -30.40
C PRO A 187 -19.15 -2.37 -31.44
N ALA A 188 -20.20 -1.56 -31.25
CA ALA A 188 -21.43 -1.63 -32.04
C ALA A 188 -21.22 -1.51 -33.56
N LEU A 189 -20.26 -0.70 -34.02
CA LEU A 189 -19.97 -0.59 -35.45
C LEU A 189 -19.47 -1.91 -36.04
N GLU A 190 -18.67 -2.67 -35.30
CA GLU A 190 -18.18 -3.97 -35.73
C GLU A 190 -19.29 -5.03 -35.68
N GLU A 191 -20.16 -5.01 -34.67
CA GLU A 191 -21.35 -5.90 -34.62
C GLU A 191 -22.28 -5.70 -35.82
N LEU A 192 -22.36 -4.48 -36.34
CA LEU A 192 -23.13 -4.13 -37.54
C LEU A 192 -22.40 -4.46 -38.86
N GLY A 193 -21.25 -5.15 -38.79
CA GLY A 193 -20.43 -5.54 -39.96
C GLY A 193 -19.40 -4.49 -40.37
N GLY A 194 -19.26 -3.39 -39.63
CA GLY A 194 -18.38 -2.25 -39.92
C GLY A 194 -16.99 -2.34 -39.29
N LYS A 195 -16.38 -3.53 -39.19
CA LYS A 195 -15.09 -3.75 -38.51
C LYS A 195 -14.00 -2.74 -38.91
N LYS A 196 -13.79 -2.53 -40.21
CA LYS A 196 -12.76 -1.61 -40.71
C LYS A 196 -13.01 -0.17 -40.26
N ILE A 197 -14.27 0.29 -40.29
CA ILE A 197 -14.62 1.65 -39.86
C ILE A 197 -14.47 1.79 -38.35
N ASN A 198 -14.86 0.75 -37.58
CA ASN A 198 -14.68 0.71 -36.13
C ASN A 198 -13.19 0.87 -35.73
N GLN A 199 -12.28 0.22 -36.45
CA GLN A 199 -10.84 0.34 -36.24
C GLN A 199 -10.26 1.73 -36.57
N LEU A 200 -10.99 2.57 -37.31
CA LEU A 200 -10.53 3.89 -37.76
C LEU A 200 -11.24 5.05 -37.03
N PHE A 201 -12.44 4.81 -36.52
CA PHE A 201 -13.29 5.83 -35.91
C PHE A 201 -13.57 5.53 -34.44
N LYS A 202 -12.77 6.16 -33.58
CA LYS A 202 -12.75 5.96 -32.12
C LYS A 202 -14.12 5.96 -31.44
N TRP A 203 -15.02 6.85 -31.83
CA TRP A 203 -16.25 7.10 -31.05
C TRP A 203 -17.33 6.03 -31.24
N GLY A 204 -17.25 5.24 -32.30
CA GLY A 204 -18.28 4.24 -32.61
C GLY A 204 -19.66 4.86 -32.85
N LEU A 205 -20.71 4.16 -32.40
CA LEU A 205 -22.11 4.59 -32.48
C LEU A 205 -22.73 4.57 -31.08
N GLY A 206 -23.32 5.69 -30.65
CA GLY A 206 -23.97 5.80 -29.34
C GLY A 206 -23.00 6.23 -28.22
N PRO A 207 -23.20 5.78 -26.97
CA PRO A 207 -22.28 6.07 -25.87
C PRO A 207 -20.88 5.50 -26.14
N TYR A 208 -19.83 6.27 -25.84
CA TYR A 208 -18.45 5.79 -25.93
C TYR A 208 -18.11 4.92 -24.71
N LEU A 209 -18.27 3.60 -24.85
CA LEU A 209 -18.11 2.63 -23.77
C LEU A 209 -16.66 2.20 -23.53
N ASP A 210 -15.80 2.26 -24.56
CA ASP A 210 -14.39 1.88 -24.48
C ASP A 210 -13.64 2.59 -23.35
N GLY A 211 -14.05 3.84 -23.06
CA GLY A 211 -13.54 4.63 -21.94
C GLY A 211 -13.67 3.96 -20.57
N LEU A 212 -14.71 3.13 -20.37
CA LEU A 212 -14.96 2.41 -19.11
C LEU A 212 -13.90 1.34 -18.83
N PHE A 213 -13.23 0.80 -19.85
CA PHE A 213 -12.20 -0.23 -19.65
C PHE A 213 -10.84 0.36 -19.21
N THR A 214 -10.63 1.66 -19.40
CA THR A 214 -9.34 2.30 -19.03
C THR A 214 -9.34 2.82 -17.61
N GLN A 215 -8.29 2.47 -16.84
CA GLN A 215 -8.26 2.61 -15.39
C GLN A 215 -9.54 2.10 -14.70
N GLY A 216 -10.25 1.16 -15.34
CA GLY A 216 -11.53 0.63 -14.90
C GLY A 216 -11.46 -0.86 -14.63
N ASN A 217 -12.57 -1.42 -14.18
CA ASN A 217 -12.73 -2.85 -13.92
C ASN A 217 -14.03 -3.41 -14.50
N PHE A 218 -14.49 -2.84 -15.61
CA PHE A 218 -15.74 -3.23 -16.28
C PHE A 218 -15.59 -4.46 -17.20
N GLY A 219 -14.37 -4.97 -17.38
CA GLY A 219 -14.08 -6.13 -18.21
C GLY A 219 -12.59 -6.45 -18.23
N ILE A 220 -12.22 -7.55 -18.89
CA ILE A 220 -10.84 -7.93 -19.20
C ILE A 220 -10.61 -7.70 -20.69
N VAL A 221 -9.84 -6.69 -21.06
CA VAL A 221 -9.53 -6.38 -22.46
C VAL A 221 -8.63 -7.47 -23.05
N THR A 222 -9.03 -8.03 -24.19
CA THR A 222 -8.33 -9.12 -24.89
C THR A 222 -7.74 -8.71 -26.22
N GLU A 223 -8.19 -7.61 -26.82
CA GLU A 223 -7.61 -7.01 -28.03
C GLU A 223 -7.76 -5.49 -27.99
N GLY A 224 -6.82 -4.77 -28.62
CA GLY A 224 -6.90 -3.32 -28.82
C GLY A 224 -6.34 -2.90 -30.16
N THR A 225 -7.06 -2.02 -30.86
CA THR A 225 -6.63 -1.42 -32.12
C THR A 225 -6.05 -0.04 -31.87
N LEU A 226 -4.85 0.23 -32.38
CA LEU A 226 -4.15 1.51 -32.24
C LEU A 226 -3.78 2.14 -33.57
N LEU A 227 -3.92 3.47 -33.64
CA LEU A 227 -3.31 4.29 -34.68
C LEU A 227 -1.81 4.43 -34.41
N VAL A 228 -1.01 4.28 -35.47
CA VAL A 228 0.45 4.27 -35.39
C VAL A 228 1.06 5.37 -36.23
N ALA A 229 2.04 6.07 -35.67
CA ALA A 229 2.67 7.20 -36.34
C ALA A 229 3.61 6.71 -37.44
N HIS A 230 3.47 7.27 -38.65
CA HIS A 230 4.47 7.09 -39.70
C HIS A 230 5.84 7.62 -39.24
N ARG A 231 6.89 6.90 -39.62
CA ARG A 231 8.27 7.35 -39.45
C ARG A 231 8.50 8.56 -40.35
N PRO A 232 8.80 9.75 -39.79
CA PRO A 232 9.03 10.94 -40.59
C PRO A 232 10.40 10.87 -41.27
N GLU A 233 10.58 11.67 -42.33
CA GLU A 233 11.86 11.81 -43.04
C GLU A 233 12.98 12.32 -42.11
N SER A 234 12.64 13.17 -41.15
CA SER A 234 13.59 13.81 -40.24
C SER A 234 13.05 13.81 -38.80
N ILE A 235 13.89 13.34 -37.89
CA ILE A 235 13.69 13.45 -36.43
C ILE A 235 14.87 14.25 -35.89
N ALA A 236 14.55 15.34 -35.20
CA ALA A 236 15.54 16.17 -34.53
C ALA A 236 15.23 16.27 -33.04
N THR A 237 16.17 15.86 -32.19
CA THR A 237 16.09 16.09 -30.75
C THR A 237 16.69 17.44 -30.41
N PHE A 238 16.22 18.03 -29.32
CA PHE A 238 16.81 19.24 -28.77
C PHE A 238 16.96 19.15 -27.25
N PHE A 239 18.07 19.67 -26.77
CA PHE A 239 18.39 19.80 -25.35
C PHE A 239 18.68 21.26 -25.05
N PHE A 240 18.07 21.80 -24.00
CA PHE A 240 18.35 23.16 -23.56
C PHE A 240 18.57 23.21 -22.05
N SER A 241 19.30 24.22 -21.61
CA SER A 241 19.55 24.51 -20.19
C SER A 241 19.05 25.93 -19.91
N LEU A 242 18.22 26.11 -18.89
CA LEU A 242 17.81 27.45 -18.46
C LEU A 242 19.02 28.23 -17.92
N LYS A 243 18.93 29.56 -17.85
CA LYS A 243 20.01 30.38 -17.27
C LYS A 243 20.19 30.09 -15.78
N ASP A 244 19.08 30.01 -15.08
CA ASP A 244 18.91 29.89 -13.63
C ASP A 244 17.48 29.41 -13.33
N ASP A 245 17.16 29.24 -12.04
CA ASP A 245 15.81 28.88 -11.59
C ASP A 245 14.78 30.00 -11.85
N ALA A 246 15.18 31.28 -11.76
CA ALA A 246 14.31 32.43 -11.99
C ALA A 246 13.79 32.52 -13.44
N SER A 247 14.44 31.80 -14.37
CA SER A 247 14.02 31.71 -15.77
C SER A 247 12.86 30.74 -16.01
N LEU A 248 12.47 29.92 -15.02
CA LEU A 248 11.46 28.87 -15.18
C LEU A 248 10.12 29.42 -15.68
N GLU A 249 9.58 30.46 -15.05
CA GLU A 249 8.28 31.06 -15.37
C GLU A 249 8.23 31.55 -16.82
N GLY A 250 9.30 32.19 -17.26
CA GLY A 250 9.47 32.65 -18.64
C GLY A 250 9.57 31.49 -19.62
N ALA A 251 10.34 30.46 -19.26
CA ALA A 251 10.46 29.24 -20.05
C ALA A 251 9.11 28.50 -20.20
N ILE A 252 8.29 28.43 -19.15
CA ILE A 252 6.93 27.86 -19.23
C ILE A 252 6.06 28.61 -20.24
N LYS A 253 6.07 29.95 -20.22
CA LYS A 253 5.36 30.75 -21.25
C LYS A 253 5.89 30.44 -22.66
N ALA A 254 7.21 30.37 -22.83
CA ALA A 254 7.84 30.06 -24.11
C ALA A 254 7.48 28.66 -24.62
N ILE A 255 7.47 27.65 -23.74
CA ILE A 255 7.12 26.26 -24.10
C ILE A 255 5.65 26.17 -24.52
N ARG A 256 4.73 26.89 -23.86
CA ARG A 256 3.33 26.97 -24.31
C ARG A 256 3.20 27.56 -25.70
N THR A 257 3.93 28.64 -25.99
CA THR A 257 3.96 29.21 -27.33
C THR A 257 4.47 28.20 -28.36
N ILE A 258 5.54 27.46 -28.03
CA ILE A 258 6.06 26.39 -28.89
C ILE A 258 5.00 25.32 -29.16
N LYS A 259 4.32 24.81 -28.12
CA LYS A 259 3.26 23.80 -28.28
C LYS A 259 2.09 24.32 -29.11
N LYS A 260 1.68 25.58 -28.90
CA LYS A 260 0.64 26.24 -29.69
C LYS A 260 1.01 26.43 -31.16
N GLU A 261 2.23 26.87 -31.45
CA GLU A 261 2.67 27.18 -32.82
C GLU A 261 3.06 25.94 -33.62
N LEU A 262 3.70 24.96 -32.99
CA LEU A 262 4.22 23.78 -33.68
C LEU A 262 3.28 22.58 -33.61
N GLY A 263 2.34 22.56 -32.66
CA GLY A 263 1.39 21.48 -32.47
C GLY A 263 2.06 20.10 -32.46
N ASN A 264 1.54 19.20 -33.29
CA ASN A 264 1.99 17.81 -33.41
C ASN A 264 3.36 17.64 -34.09
N ASN A 265 3.95 18.70 -34.66
CA ASN A 265 5.34 18.63 -35.15
C ASN A 265 6.35 18.58 -33.99
N THR A 266 5.89 18.76 -32.76
CA THR A 266 6.66 18.56 -31.53
C THR A 266 5.98 17.52 -30.65
N GLY A 267 6.74 16.53 -30.20
CA GLY A 267 6.27 15.59 -29.19
C GLY A 267 6.11 16.24 -27.82
N ALA A 268 6.06 15.43 -26.77
CA ALA A 268 6.13 15.93 -25.42
C ALA A 268 7.52 16.57 -25.14
N ILE A 269 7.53 17.65 -24.35
CA ILE A 269 8.74 18.33 -23.90
C ILE A 269 8.91 18.05 -22.41
N ASN A 270 10.04 17.45 -22.04
CA ASN A 270 10.41 17.23 -20.64
C ASN A 270 11.23 18.41 -20.14
N LEU A 271 10.90 18.93 -18.96
CA LEU A 271 11.70 19.90 -18.21
C LEU A 271 12.02 19.30 -16.84
N MET A 272 13.30 19.04 -16.59
CA MET A 272 13.79 18.31 -15.42
C MET A 272 14.66 19.20 -14.54
N ASN A 273 14.51 19.11 -13.22
CA ASN A 273 15.40 19.80 -12.31
C ASN A 273 16.78 19.12 -12.22
N ALA A 274 17.77 19.81 -11.68
CA ALA A 274 19.16 19.34 -11.68
C ALA A 274 19.31 18.00 -10.96
N ARG A 275 18.65 17.84 -9.81
CA ARG A 275 18.64 16.60 -9.02
C ARG A 275 18.11 15.42 -9.83
N ARG A 276 17.03 15.62 -10.59
CA ARG A 276 16.44 14.60 -11.47
C ARG A 276 17.36 14.18 -12.62
N VAL A 277 18.10 15.13 -13.21
CA VAL A 277 19.07 14.81 -14.27
C VAL A 277 20.27 14.07 -13.68
N LEU A 278 20.77 14.51 -12.52
CA LEU A 278 21.89 13.87 -11.83
C LEU A 278 21.57 12.44 -11.42
N SER A 279 20.34 12.13 -10.99
CA SER A 279 19.95 10.75 -10.66
C SER A 279 19.96 9.77 -11.83
N MET A 280 20.07 10.27 -13.07
CA MET A 280 20.26 9.45 -14.28
C MET A 280 21.72 9.31 -14.70
N MET A 281 22.57 10.24 -14.26
CA MET A 281 23.95 10.39 -14.73
C MET A 281 24.99 9.91 -13.71
N GLU A 282 24.67 10.00 -12.42
CA GLU A 282 25.57 9.66 -11.32
C GLU A 282 24.96 8.56 -10.45
N PRO A 283 25.78 7.63 -9.92
CA PRO A 283 25.34 6.77 -8.83
C PRO A 283 24.91 7.60 -7.63
N PHE A 284 24.11 7.02 -6.73
CA PHE A 284 23.72 7.71 -5.51
C PHE A 284 24.95 7.90 -4.60
N PRO A 285 25.24 9.13 -4.13
CA PRO A 285 26.47 9.42 -3.38
C PRO A 285 26.30 9.07 -1.89
N GLU A 286 26.36 7.78 -1.56
CA GLU A 286 26.14 7.28 -0.19
C GLU A 286 27.06 7.93 0.86
N GLU A 287 28.35 8.08 0.54
CA GLU A 287 29.37 8.63 1.46
C GLU A 287 29.17 10.11 1.80
N ASN A 288 28.44 10.84 0.95
CA ASN A 288 28.19 12.27 1.13
C ASN A 288 26.79 12.56 1.70
N CYS A 289 26.08 11.51 2.14
CA CYS A 289 24.76 11.62 2.76
C CYS A 289 24.82 11.03 4.18
N SER A 290 24.82 11.87 5.21
CA SER A 290 24.76 11.40 6.60
C SER A 290 23.40 10.74 6.89
N ASN A 291 23.36 9.42 7.14
CA ASN A 291 22.16 8.67 7.59
C ASN A 291 20.91 8.71 6.64
N ASN A 292 21.03 8.29 5.38
CA ASN A 292 19.89 8.23 4.43
C ASN A 292 19.19 9.59 4.18
N GLN A 293 19.94 10.69 4.29
CA GLN A 293 19.44 12.06 4.05
C GLN A 293 19.35 12.43 2.56
N VAL A 294 18.58 13.48 2.27
CA VAL A 294 18.58 14.18 0.98
C VAL A 294 20.00 14.64 0.64
N ILE A 295 20.39 14.53 -0.63
CA ILE A 295 21.71 14.99 -1.08
C ILE A 295 21.82 16.50 -0.81
N THR A 296 22.86 16.93 -0.10
CA THR A 296 23.00 18.34 0.29
C THR A 296 23.18 19.25 -0.93
N ASP A 297 22.83 20.53 -0.79
CA ASP A 297 22.94 21.50 -1.88
C ASP A 297 24.41 21.72 -2.29
N GLU A 298 25.38 21.56 -1.38
CA GLU A 298 26.81 21.64 -1.71
C GLU A 298 27.23 20.51 -2.66
N VAL A 299 26.79 19.28 -2.40
CA VAL A 299 27.09 18.13 -3.26
C VAL A 299 26.42 18.31 -4.62
N ILE A 300 25.18 18.78 -4.66
CA ILE A 300 24.52 19.10 -5.93
C ILE A 300 25.25 20.21 -6.68
N ALA A 301 25.71 21.27 -6.01
CA ALA A 301 26.47 22.34 -6.64
C ALA A 301 27.80 21.81 -7.26
N GLN A 302 28.48 20.90 -6.58
CA GLN A 302 29.68 20.25 -7.10
C GLN A 302 29.38 19.38 -8.33
N LEU A 303 28.36 18.52 -8.26
CA LEU A 303 27.97 17.63 -9.35
C LEU A 303 27.42 18.39 -10.57
N THR A 304 26.61 19.42 -10.36
CA THR A 304 26.12 20.27 -11.45
C THR A 304 27.26 21.03 -12.13
N LYS A 305 28.26 21.52 -11.38
CA LYS A 305 29.47 22.12 -11.95
C LYS A 305 30.28 21.11 -12.78
N LYS A 306 30.46 19.88 -12.28
CA LYS A 306 31.13 18.77 -12.99
C LYS A 306 30.47 18.47 -14.35
N HIS A 307 29.14 18.44 -14.39
CA HIS A 307 28.37 18.14 -15.61
C HIS A 307 27.95 19.36 -16.43
N GLN A 308 28.34 20.57 -16.00
CA GLN A 308 27.93 21.83 -16.60
C GLN A 308 26.40 21.94 -16.72
N LEU A 309 25.68 21.50 -15.69
CA LEU A 309 24.22 21.57 -15.59
C LEU A 309 23.82 22.89 -14.94
N THR A 310 22.61 23.34 -15.28
CA THR A 310 21.89 24.42 -14.60
C THR A 310 20.70 23.82 -13.87
N GLU A 311 19.97 24.62 -13.09
CA GLU A 311 18.84 24.11 -12.31
C GLU A 311 17.82 23.35 -13.15
N TRP A 312 17.53 23.83 -14.36
CA TRP A 312 16.56 23.18 -15.25
C TRP A 312 17.17 22.79 -16.59
N THR A 313 16.91 21.55 -17.02
CA THR A 313 17.29 21.01 -18.32
C THR A 313 16.05 20.51 -19.05
N GLY A 314 15.87 21.01 -20.28
CA GLY A 314 14.79 20.61 -21.15
C GLY A 314 15.23 19.64 -22.24
N PHE A 315 14.33 18.73 -22.62
CA PHE A 315 14.50 17.76 -23.69
C PHE A 315 13.20 17.64 -24.50
N GLY A 316 13.30 17.60 -25.83
CA GLY A 316 12.17 17.33 -26.70
C GLY A 316 12.60 16.86 -28.08
N ALA A 317 11.61 16.53 -28.91
CA ALA A 317 11.81 16.06 -30.28
C ALA A 317 10.89 16.78 -31.28
N ILE A 318 11.39 16.93 -32.49
CA ILE A 318 10.72 17.54 -33.64
C ILE A 318 10.61 16.48 -34.73
N TYR A 319 9.42 16.39 -35.33
CA TYR A 319 9.07 15.38 -36.33
C TYR A 319 8.61 16.05 -37.63
N GLY A 320 9.00 15.50 -38.77
CA GLY A 320 8.47 15.90 -40.08
C GLY A 320 9.50 15.82 -41.20
N LYS A 321 9.27 16.58 -42.27
CA LYS A 321 10.26 16.76 -43.35
C LYS A 321 11.46 17.59 -42.90
N LYS A 322 12.55 17.57 -43.65
CA LYS A 322 13.76 18.36 -43.34
C LYS A 322 13.50 19.87 -43.26
N GLU A 323 12.60 20.38 -44.09
CA GLU A 323 12.21 21.80 -44.12
C GLU A 323 11.42 22.18 -42.88
N ILE A 324 10.44 21.35 -42.50
CA ILE A 324 9.62 21.54 -41.29
C ILE A 324 10.50 21.51 -40.06
N THR A 325 11.37 20.50 -39.93
CA THR A 325 12.29 20.39 -38.81
C THR A 325 13.25 21.59 -38.76
N LYS A 326 13.72 22.12 -39.89
CA LYS A 326 14.52 23.35 -39.92
C LYS A 326 13.75 24.57 -39.40
N VAL A 327 12.50 24.78 -39.82
CA VAL A 327 11.66 25.90 -39.36
C VAL A 327 11.34 25.77 -37.87
N ALA A 328 10.92 24.59 -37.41
CA ALA A 328 10.63 24.31 -36.01
C ALA A 328 11.84 24.56 -35.10
N ARG A 329 13.05 24.16 -35.50
CA ARG A 329 14.29 24.48 -34.77
C ARG A 329 14.48 25.99 -34.60
N ASN A 330 14.22 26.78 -35.64
CA ASN A 330 14.36 28.23 -35.60
C ASN A 330 13.34 28.87 -34.64
N ILE A 331 12.08 28.41 -34.69
CA ILE A 331 11.02 28.85 -33.78
C ILE A 331 11.42 28.55 -32.33
N ILE A 332 11.75 27.28 -32.02
CA ILE A 332 12.16 26.86 -30.66
C ILE A 332 13.35 27.70 -30.16
N LYS A 333 14.39 27.86 -31.01
CA LYS A 333 15.58 28.64 -30.64
C LYS A 333 15.23 30.10 -30.37
N LYS A 334 14.42 30.74 -31.22
CA LYS A 334 14.01 32.14 -31.06
C LYS A 334 13.17 32.34 -29.80
N THR A 335 12.18 31.49 -29.58
CA THR A 335 11.21 31.60 -28.48
C THR A 335 11.85 31.32 -27.12
N LEU A 336 12.79 30.36 -27.03
CA LEU A 336 13.48 30.05 -25.78
C LEU A 336 14.66 30.98 -25.46
N LYS A 337 15.25 31.66 -26.47
CA LYS A 337 16.48 32.48 -26.34
C LYS A 337 16.54 33.37 -25.09
N PRO A 338 15.46 34.06 -24.66
CA PRO A 338 15.52 34.93 -23.48
C PRO A 338 15.81 34.18 -22.17
N TYR A 339 15.47 32.89 -22.08
CA TYR A 339 15.43 32.12 -20.82
C TYR A 339 16.51 31.05 -20.73
N ILE A 340 17.18 30.73 -21.83
CA ILE A 340 18.16 29.64 -21.92
C ILE A 340 19.61 30.13 -21.90
N LYS A 341 20.49 29.34 -21.31
CA LYS A 341 21.95 29.48 -21.41
C LYS A 341 22.49 28.85 -22.68
N ARG A 342 21.95 27.69 -23.06
CA ARG A 342 22.35 26.93 -24.26
C ARG A 342 21.19 26.10 -24.79
N ILE A 343 21.21 25.85 -26.10
CA ILE A 343 20.35 24.87 -26.77
C ILE A 343 21.15 24.17 -27.88
N ASN A 344 21.04 22.86 -27.93
CA ASN A 344 21.67 22.02 -28.93
C ASN A 344 20.61 21.18 -29.64
N PHE A 345 20.82 20.96 -30.94
CA PHE A 345 19.95 20.13 -31.76
C PHE A 345 20.77 18.99 -32.37
N PHE A 346 20.22 17.79 -32.37
CA PHE A 346 20.87 16.61 -32.93
C PHE A 346 19.89 15.81 -33.79
N THR A 347 20.41 15.22 -34.85
CA THR A 347 19.69 14.30 -35.75
C THR A 347 20.48 13.02 -35.88
N GLU A 348 19.89 11.97 -36.46
CA GLU A 348 20.64 10.76 -36.80
C GLU A 348 21.89 11.08 -37.64
N ASN A 349 21.75 11.98 -38.62
CA ASN A 349 22.87 12.35 -39.49
C ASN A 349 23.98 13.05 -38.71
N THR A 350 23.62 13.93 -37.76
CA THR A 350 24.61 14.59 -36.88
C THR A 350 25.39 13.57 -36.06
N ILE A 351 24.71 12.55 -35.51
CA ILE A 351 25.35 11.46 -34.75
C ILE A 351 26.24 10.61 -35.65
N LYS A 352 25.76 10.22 -36.84
CA LYS A 352 26.53 9.44 -37.84
C LYS A 352 27.81 10.18 -38.24
N THR A 353 27.71 11.47 -38.58
CA THR A 353 28.89 12.28 -38.94
C THR A 353 29.87 12.42 -37.77
N ALA A 354 29.38 12.68 -36.54
CA ALA A 354 30.23 12.75 -35.37
C ALA A 354 30.93 11.40 -35.08
N SER A 355 30.29 10.28 -35.41
CA SER A 355 30.88 8.95 -35.24
C SER A 355 32.09 8.67 -36.14
N LEU A 356 32.21 9.37 -37.28
CA LEU A 356 33.34 9.24 -38.20
C LEU A 356 34.67 9.74 -37.60
N ILE A 357 34.62 10.55 -36.53
CA ILE A 357 35.80 10.98 -35.77
C ILE A 357 36.60 9.78 -35.24
N ARG A 358 35.96 8.60 -35.08
CA ARG A 358 36.66 7.35 -34.71
C ARG A 358 37.79 6.98 -35.67
N PHE A 359 37.70 7.38 -36.93
CA PHE A 359 38.71 7.08 -37.96
C PHE A 359 39.86 8.10 -37.98
N VAL A 360 39.60 9.33 -37.52
CA VAL A 360 40.57 10.44 -37.55
C VAL A 360 41.27 10.62 -36.19
N ALA A 361 40.54 10.44 -35.09
CA ALA A 361 41.06 10.58 -33.72
C ALA A 361 40.50 9.47 -32.79
N PRO A 362 40.98 8.22 -32.91
CA PRO A 362 40.39 7.07 -32.22
C PRO A 362 40.40 7.17 -30.69
N SER A 363 41.46 7.73 -30.11
CA SER A 363 41.62 7.88 -28.65
C SER A 363 40.65 8.93 -28.07
N PHE A 364 40.54 10.09 -28.73
CA PHE A 364 39.57 11.14 -28.38
C PHE A 364 38.13 10.62 -28.53
N TYR A 365 37.85 9.93 -29.64
CA TYR A 365 36.56 9.31 -29.88
C TYR A 365 36.19 8.34 -28.75
N LYS A 366 37.06 7.38 -28.43
CA LYS A 366 36.77 6.33 -27.43
C LYS A 366 36.58 6.90 -26.02
N LYS A 367 37.39 7.87 -25.60
CA LYS A 367 37.38 8.40 -24.22
C LYS A 367 36.33 9.50 -23.99
N ILE A 368 36.10 10.38 -24.97
CA ILE A 368 35.32 11.61 -24.77
C ILE A 368 34.03 11.59 -25.57
N LEU A 369 34.10 11.27 -26.87
CA LEU A 369 32.96 11.45 -27.77
C LEU A 369 31.96 10.29 -27.72
N LYS A 370 32.45 9.04 -27.69
CA LYS A 370 31.63 7.83 -27.72
C LYS A 370 30.58 7.79 -26.58
N PRO A 371 30.93 8.00 -25.30
CA PRO A 371 29.94 7.98 -24.22
C PRO A 371 28.82 9.01 -24.40
N LYS A 372 29.16 10.22 -24.89
CA LYS A 372 28.17 11.26 -25.19
C LYS A 372 27.27 10.89 -26.36
N LEU A 373 27.85 10.32 -27.43
CA LEU A 373 27.09 9.85 -28.59
C LEU A 373 26.16 8.68 -28.22
N ASP A 374 26.58 7.78 -27.34
CA ASP A 374 25.75 6.65 -26.90
C ASP A 374 24.51 7.16 -26.13
N ILE A 375 24.66 8.18 -25.27
CA ILE A 375 23.54 8.83 -24.58
C ILE A 375 22.61 9.54 -25.57
N LEU A 376 23.16 10.33 -26.50
CA LEU A 376 22.37 11.04 -27.52
C LEU A 376 21.64 10.07 -28.45
N SER A 377 22.30 8.98 -28.84
CA SER A 377 21.73 7.90 -29.64
C SER A 377 20.58 7.23 -28.90
N SER A 378 20.76 6.92 -27.62
CA SER A 378 19.70 6.32 -26.79
C SER A 378 18.50 7.26 -26.63
N ALA A 379 18.73 8.55 -26.40
CA ALA A 379 17.66 9.55 -26.32
C ALA A 379 16.91 9.67 -27.65
N LEU A 380 17.64 9.66 -28.78
CA LEU A 380 17.07 9.69 -30.12
C LEU A 380 16.28 8.43 -30.45
N GLN A 381 16.78 7.25 -30.07
CA GLN A 381 16.12 5.96 -30.28
C GLN A 381 14.71 5.94 -29.68
N ASN A 382 14.55 6.35 -28.41
CA ASN A 382 13.23 6.38 -27.77
C ASN A 382 12.25 7.28 -28.52
N VAL A 383 12.63 8.52 -28.83
CA VAL A 383 11.74 9.43 -29.57
C VAL A 383 11.51 8.99 -31.02
N SER A 384 12.35 8.09 -31.55
CA SER A 384 12.22 7.52 -32.90
C SER A 384 11.42 6.22 -32.93
N GLY A 385 10.75 5.86 -31.82
CA GLY A 385 9.95 4.64 -31.70
C GLY A 385 10.77 3.36 -31.63
N VAL A 386 12.03 3.44 -31.15
CA VAL A 386 12.89 2.28 -30.88
C VAL A 386 12.87 2.02 -29.36
N PRO A 387 12.32 0.89 -28.89
CA PRO A 387 12.25 0.58 -27.46
C PRO A 387 13.64 0.48 -26.83
N SER A 388 13.82 1.02 -25.62
CA SER A 388 15.12 0.96 -24.91
C SER A 388 14.96 0.91 -23.40
N GLN A 389 16.01 0.47 -22.69
CA GLN A 389 16.02 0.41 -21.22
C GLN A 389 16.62 1.67 -20.57
N VAL A 390 16.78 2.78 -21.30
CA VAL A 390 17.57 3.95 -20.84
C VAL A 390 17.05 4.58 -19.55
N ALA A 391 15.73 4.50 -19.30
CA ALA A 391 15.09 5.12 -18.14
C ALA A 391 15.05 4.20 -16.91
N LEU A 392 15.13 2.88 -17.10
CA LEU A 392 15.00 1.89 -16.03
C LEU A 392 16.08 1.96 -14.94
N PRO A 393 17.36 2.31 -15.22
CA PRO A 393 18.38 2.48 -14.19
C PRO A 393 18.01 3.47 -13.08
N LEU A 394 17.10 4.42 -13.32
CA LEU A 394 16.60 5.35 -12.30
C LEU A 394 16.03 4.61 -11.08
N ALA A 395 15.30 3.52 -11.29
CA ALA A 395 14.70 2.75 -10.20
C ALA A 395 15.78 2.12 -9.28
N TYR A 396 16.98 1.92 -9.79
CA TYR A 396 18.09 1.30 -9.07
C TYR A 396 18.90 2.32 -8.26
N TRP A 397 18.67 3.62 -8.45
CA TRP A 397 19.51 4.67 -7.89
C TRP A 397 19.68 4.55 -6.37
N ARG A 398 18.60 4.24 -5.63
CA ARG A 398 18.61 4.01 -4.18
C ARG A 398 18.88 2.57 -3.74
N SER A 399 19.00 1.63 -4.69
CA SER A 399 19.19 0.20 -4.38
C SER A 399 20.63 -0.21 -4.10
N GLY A 400 21.60 0.71 -4.27
CA GLY A 400 23.04 0.42 -4.18
C GLY A 400 23.59 -0.46 -5.32
N LYS A 401 22.76 -0.84 -6.30
CA LYS A 401 23.12 -1.72 -7.42
C LYS A 401 23.17 -0.94 -8.72
N THR A 402 24.24 -1.13 -9.50
CA THR A 402 24.25 -0.70 -10.91
C THR A 402 23.76 -1.86 -11.78
N PRO A 403 22.62 -1.73 -12.48
CA PRO A 403 22.11 -2.81 -13.32
C PRO A 403 23.01 -3.05 -14.54
N ASP A 404 23.20 -4.31 -14.92
CA ASP A 404 23.83 -4.68 -16.19
C ASP A 404 22.91 -4.31 -17.35
N ARG A 405 23.26 -3.25 -18.07
CA ARG A 405 22.46 -2.69 -19.17
C ARG A 405 22.37 -3.60 -20.39
N ASN A 406 23.17 -4.67 -20.46
CA ASN A 406 23.13 -5.64 -21.55
C ASN A 406 22.07 -6.74 -21.33
N LYS A 407 21.48 -6.82 -20.14
CA LYS A 407 20.41 -7.77 -19.81
C LYS A 407 19.08 -7.06 -19.74
N VAL A 408 17.99 -7.81 -19.90
CA VAL A 408 16.65 -7.30 -19.60
C VAL A 408 16.54 -7.12 -18.09
N ILE A 409 16.31 -5.90 -17.64
CA ILE A 409 16.26 -5.55 -16.22
C ILE A 409 14.82 -5.39 -15.74
N ASN A 410 14.56 -5.73 -14.48
CA ASN A 410 13.21 -5.71 -13.92
C ASN A 410 13.25 -5.18 -12.47
N PRO A 411 12.98 -3.87 -12.27
CA PRO A 411 13.05 -3.24 -10.95
C PRO A 411 12.26 -3.96 -9.85
N ALA A 412 11.11 -4.54 -10.17
CA ALA A 412 10.31 -5.27 -9.20
C ALA A 412 11.03 -6.55 -8.72
N GLN A 413 11.59 -7.33 -9.65
CA GLN A 413 12.29 -8.58 -9.34
C GLN A 413 13.65 -8.32 -8.67
N ASP A 414 14.31 -7.22 -9.06
CA ASP A 414 15.62 -6.84 -8.53
C ASP A 414 15.57 -6.14 -7.16
N ASN A 415 14.36 -6.04 -6.59
CA ASN A 415 14.04 -5.45 -5.29
C ASN A 415 14.33 -3.93 -5.19
N CYS A 416 14.08 -3.18 -6.25
CA CYS A 416 14.20 -1.73 -6.27
C CYS A 416 12.98 -1.03 -5.65
N GLY A 417 13.21 0.05 -4.88
CA GLY A 417 12.16 0.90 -4.33
C GLY A 417 11.85 2.09 -5.23
N LEU A 418 10.61 2.12 -5.74
CA LEU A 418 10.09 3.19 -6.58
C LEU A 418 8.58 3.29 -6.38
N ILE A 419 8.12 4.51 -6.07
CA ILE A 419 6.73 4.97 -6.17
C ILE A 419 6.70 6.13 -7.17
N TRP A 420 5.74 6.13 -8.10
CA TRP A 420 5.50 7.28 -8.96
C TRP A 420 4.41 8.16 -8.37
N HIS A 421 4.74 9.42 -8.11
CA HIS A 421 3.77 10.48 -7.86
C HIS A 421 3.66 11.33 -9.14
N ALA A 422 2.45 11.50 -9.67
CA ALA A 422 2.23 12.05 -11.02
C ALA A 422 1.02 13.02 -11.08
N PRO A 423 1.08 14.16 -10.37
CA PRO A 423 0.05 15.20 -10.40
C PRO A 423 -0.05 15.89 -11.76
N LEU A 424 -1.29 16.15 -12.16
CA LEU A 424 -1.60 17.08 -13.24
C LEU A 424 -1.52 18.50 -12.71
N VAL A 425 -0.71 19.33 -13.37
CA VAL A 425 -0.50 20.73 -13.00
C VAL A 425 -0.89 21.62 -14.19
N PRO A 426 -1.74 22.64 -14.01
CA PRO A 426 -1.99 23.63 -15.05
C PRO A 426 -0.68 24.23 -15.52
N LEU A 427 -0.51 24.35 -16.84
CA LEU A 427 0.73 24.86 -17.41
C LEU A 427 0.73 26.39 -17.35
N THR A 428 0.67 26.95 -16.15
CA THR A 428 0.85 28.39 -15.92
C THR A 428 2.11 28.63 -15.09
N PRO A 429 2.79 29.78 -15.26
CA PRO A 429 3.99 30.07 -14.48
C PRO A 429 3.76 29.99 -12.96
N LYS A 430 2.61 30.50 -12.50
CA LYS A 430 2.25 30.49 -11.08
C LYS A 430 2.07 29.06 -10.56
N ASP A 431 1.31 28.25 -11.28
CA ASP A 431 1.00 26.89 -10.86
C ASP A 431 2.24 26.00 -10.85
N ILE A 432 3.08 26.11 -11.90
CA ILE A 432 4.34 25.37 -11.97
C ILE A 432 5.28 25.78 -10.84
N ARG A 433 5.44 27.08 -10.56
CA ARG A 433 6.29 27.54 -9.44
C ARG A 433 5.78 26.99 -8.11
N LYS A 434 4.47 27.10 -7.86
CA LYS A 434 3.83 26.61 -6.64
C LYS A 434 4.01 25.10 -6.46
N HIS A 435 3.82 24.33 -7.53
CA HIS A 435 4.10 22.89 -7.55
C HIS A 435 5.54 22.57 -7.16
N VAL A 436 6.51 23.24 -7.80
CA VAL A 436 7.95 23.05 -7.51
C VAL A 436 8.27 23.36 -6.05
N GLU A 437 7.72 24.44 -5.49
CA GLU A 437 7.88 24.80 -4.08
C GLU A 437 7.34 23.72 -3.14
N ILE A 438 6.17 23.14 -3.44
CA ILE A 438 5.59 22.06 -2.63
C ILE A 438 6.52 20.84 -2.64
N VAL A 439 6.97 20.39 -3.80
CA VAL A 439 7.85 19.21 -3.91
C VAL A 439 9.18 19.43 -3.21
N ASN A 440 9.81 20.59 -3.43
CA ASN A 440 11.08 20.94 -2.78
C ASN A 440 10.96 21.11 -1.26
N LYS A 441 9.76 21.38 -0.74
CA LYS A 441 9.51 21.44 0.70
C LYS A 441 9.18 20.06 1.28
N VAL A 442 8.27 19.33 0.66
CA VAL A 442 7.72 18.08 1.24
C VAL A 442 8.72 16.93 1.14
N CYS A 443 9.35 16.71 -0.01
CA CYS A 443 10.25 15.55 -0.15
C CYS A 443 11.37 15.55 0.90
N PRO A 444 12.09 16.68 1.14
CA PRO A 444 13.13 16.69 2.15
C PRO A 444 12.67 16.47 3.59
N GLN A 445 11.45 16.87 3.95
CA GLN A 445 10.89 16.61 5.29
C GLN A 445 10.77 15.11 5.59
N HIS A 446 10.70 14.29 4.55
CA HIS A 446 10.63 12.84 4.64
C HIS A 446 11.93 12.15 4.19
N ASN A 447 13.05 12.87 4.09
CA ASN A 447 14.35 12.35 3.59
C ASN A 447 14.31 11.82 2.15
N ILE A 448 13.38 12.32 1.33
CA ILE A 448 13.28 11.98 -0.10
C ILE A 448 13.87 13.12 -0.93
N ASN A 449 14.62 12.76 -1.99
CA ASN A 449 15.16 13.76 -2.90
C ASN A 449 14.04 14.31 -3.81
N PRO A 450 13.91 15.64 -3.97
CA PRO A 450 12.90 16.24 -4.83
C PRO A 450 13.32 16.13 -6.31
N LEU A 451 12.99 15.00 -6.94
CA LEU A 451 13.28 14.73 -8.34
C LEU A 451 12.06 15.13 -9.19
N ILE A 452 12.16 16.19 -9.99
CA ILE A 452 11.00 16.72 -10.74
C ILE A 452 11.23 16.54 -12.25
N THR A 453 10.23 15.98 -12.94
CA THR A 453 10.12 16.02 -14.41
C THR A 453 8.75 16.55 -14.79
N LEU A 454 8.70 17.73 -15.39
CA LEU A 454 7.49 18.26 -16.03
C LEU A 454 7.43 17.71 -17.46
N THR A 455 6.49 16.81 -17.74
CA THR A 455 6.22 16.31 -19.08
C THR A 455 5.07 17.09 -19.70
N ILE A 456 5.40 17.90 -20.70
CA ILE A 456 4.50 18.87 -21.33
C ILE A 456 4.07 18.32 -22.70
N PHE A 457 2.89 17.70 -22.74
CA PHE A 457 2.29 17.18 -23.98
C PHE A 457 1.30 18.15 -24.63
N SER A 458 0.77 19.13 -23.88
CA SER A 458 -0.17 20.16 -24.35
C SER A 458 0.19 21.56 -23.83
N GLU A 459 -0.45 22.62 -24.34
CA GLU A 459 -0.29 23.99 -23.84
C GLU A 459 -1.16 24.32 -22.61
N GLN A 460 -2.04 23.41 -22.20
CA GLN A 460 -3.00 23.55 -21.09
C GLN A 460 -2.45 23.00 -19.77
N CYS A 461 -1.84 21.82 -19.79
CA CYS A 461 -1.47 21.07 -18.60
C CYS A 461 -0.20 20.23 -18.86
N CYS A 462 0.56 19.98 -17.80
CA CYS A 462 1.61 18.98 -17.79
C CYS A 462 1.37 17.93 -16.71
N ASP A 463 1.87 16.73 -16.96
CA ASP A 463 2.09 15.74 -15.90
C ASP A 463 3.46 16.01 -15.25
N SER A 464 3.50 16.08 -13.92
CA SER A 464 4.74 16.24 -13.17
C SER A 464 5.13 14.91 -12.53
N THR A 465 5.95 14.12 -13.22
CA THR A 465 6.42 12.84 -12.68
C THR A 465 7.53 13.03 -11.66
N ILE A 466 7.26 12.59 -10.43
CA ILE A 466 8.15 12.64 -9.28
C ILE A 466 8.44 11.18 -8.85
N PRO A 467 9.63 10.64 -9.17
CA PRO A 467 10.03 9.34 -8.69
C PRO A 467 10.44 9.42 -7.22
N ILE A 468 9.65 8.82 -6.34
CA ILE A 468 9.99 8.60 -4.93
C ILE A 468 10.81 7.32 -4.87
N LEU A 469 12.13 7.48 -4.79
CA LEU A 469 13.12 6.40 -4.77
C LEU A 469 13.55 6.12 -3.33
N PHE A 470 13.62 4.85 -2.95
CA PHE A 470 13.96 4.40 -1.61
C PHE A 470 14.60 3.01 -1.63
N ASP A 471 15.28 2.63 -0.55
CA ASP A 471 15.77 1.28 -0.34
C ASP A 471 14.67 0.39 0.24
N LYS A 472 14.34 -0.70 -0.47
CA LYS A 472 13.34 -1.68 -0.03
C LYS A 472 13.83 -2.60 1.09
N ASN A 473 15.13 -2.62 1.39
CA ASN A 473 15.68 -3.38 2.51
C ASN A 473 15.64 -2.57 3.82
N ASP A 474 15.49 -1.24 3.73
CA ASP A 474 15.32 -0.36 4.89
C ASP A 474 13.82 -0.08 5.14
N ILE A 475 13.32 -0.52 6.30
CA ILE A 475 11.93 -0.30 6.70
C ILE A 475 11.65 1.19 6.94
N LYS A 476 12.62 1.94 7.48
CA LYS A 476 12.46 3.38 7.73
C LYS A 476 12.36 4.14 6.40
N ASP A 477 13.19 3.78 5.41
CA ASP A 477 13.16 4.41 4.09
C ASP A 477 11.84 4.11 3.35
N GLN A 478 11.32 2.89 3.48
CA GLN A 478 9.97 2.54 2.99
C GLN A 478 8.85 3.37 3.64
N LEU A 479 8.89 3.56 4.95
CA LEU A 479 7.90 4.38 5.66
C LEU A 479 8.01 5.84 5.25
N ASN A 480 9.23 6.38 5.18
CA ASN A 480 9.51 7.72 4.69
C ASN A 480 8.94 7.95 3.27
N ALA A 481 9.16 7.01 2.35
CA ALA A 481 8.63 7.09 0.99
C ALA A 481 7.10 7.12 0.95
N LYS A 482 6.44 6.28 1.76
CA LYS A 482 4.97 6.25 1.86
C LYS A 482 4.42 7.54 2.46
N GLU A 483 5.00 8.05 3.54
CA GLU A 483 4.60 9.32 4.14
C GLU A 483 4.87 10.52 3.23
N CYS A 484 5.99 10.50 2.49
CA CYS A 484 6.26 11.51 1.47
C CYS A 484 5.17 11.52 0.40
N HIS A 485 4.76 10.36 -0.09
CA HIS A 485 3.69 10.25 -1.08
C HIS A 485 2.36 10.79 -0.55
N ASN A 486 1.98 10.42 0.70
CA ASN A 486 0.78 10.94 1.37
C ASN A 486 0.81 12.47 1.47
N SER A 487 1.92 13.01 1.97
CA SER A 487 2.10 14.44 2.16
C SER A 487 2.06 15.19 0.83
N LEU A 488 2.66 14.67 -0.23
CA LEU A 488 2.60 15.29 -1.56
C LEU A 488 1.15 15.37 -2.06
N ILE A 489 0.42 14.24 -2.06
CA ILE A 489 -0.99 14.19 -2.45
C ILE A 489 -1.80 15.21 -1.62
N ALA A 490 -1.64 15.22 -0.30
CA ALA A 490 -2.41 16.08 0.58
C ALA A 490 -2.11 17.58 0.40
N GLN A 491 -0.86 17.97 0.15
CA GLN A 491 -0.51 19.38 -0.04
C GLN A 491 -0.87 19.90 -1.43
N GLU A 492 -0.64 19.09 -2.47
CA GLU A 492 -0.97 19.44 -3.85
C GLU A 492 -2.48 19.49 -4.09
N ALA A 493 -3.26 18.59 -3.47
CA ALA A 493 -4.71 18.60 -3.55
C ALA A 493 -5.33 19.92 -3.04
N LYS A 494 -4.69 20.61 -2.09
CA LYS A 494 -5.13 21.94 -1.61
C LYS A 494 -5.04 23.03 -2.67
N GLU A 495 -4.12 22.88 -3.60
CA GLU A 495 -3.95 23.78 -4.76
C GLU A 495 -4.73 23.27 -5.99
N GLY A 496 -5.40 22.12 -5.88
CA GLY A 496 -6.14 21.50 -6.97
C GLY A 496 -5.29 20.66 -7.93
N TYR A 497 -4.02 20.38 -7.60
CA TYR A 497 -3.17 19.49 -8.38
C TYR A 497 -3.39 18.05 -7.91
N LEU A 498 -3.86 17.19 -8.81
CA LEU A 498 -4.25 15.82 -8.48
C LEU A 498 -3.62 14.82 -9.45
N PRO A 499 -3.20 13.64 -8.98
CA PRO A 499 -2.61 12.63 -9.84
C PRO A 499 -3.61 12.03 -10.82
N TYR A 500 -3.21 11.89 -12.08
CA TYR A 500 -4.02 11.19 -13.09
C TYR A 500 -3.96 9.66 -12.91
N ARG A 501 -2.94 9.18 -12.19
CA ARG A 501 -2.66 7.76 -11.96
C ARG A 501 -2.10 7.51 -10.56
N LEU A 502 -2.62 6.50 -9.89
CA LEU A 502 -2.34 6.18 -8.50
C LEU A 502 -1.77 4.77 -8.37
N GLY A 503 -0.97 4.57 -7.31
CA GLY A 503 -0.58 3.23 -6.87
C GLY A 503 -1.79 2.42 -6.39
N ILE A 504 -1.73 1.10 -6.51
CA ILE A 504 -2.81 0.20 -6.08
C ILE A 504 -3.17 0.31 -4.59
N ASP A 505 -2.29 0.86 -3.76
CA ASP A 505 -2.48 1.13 -2.34
C ASP A 505 -3.12 2.50 -2.07
N LYS A 506 -3.22 3.36 -3.09
CA LYS A 506 -3.69 4.76 -3.00
C LYS A 506 -4.98 5.03 -3.75
N MET A 507 -5.43 4.11 -4.61
CA MET A 507 -6.64 4.32 -5.43
C MET A 507 -7.86 4.73 -4.61
N ASN A 508 -8.01 4.26 -3.38
CA ASN A 508 -9.14 4.60 -2.52
C ASN A 508 -9.05 6.01 -1.90
N GLU A 509 -7.88 6.62 -1.80
CA GLU A 509 -7.68 7.85 -1.02
C GLU A 509 -8.33 9.08 -1.66
N LEU A 510 -8.36 9.14 -2.99
CA LEU A 510 -8.98 10.24 -3.74
C LEU A 510 -10.42 9.95 -4.17
N ILE A 511 -10.98 8.83 -3.71
CA ILE A 511 -12.33 8.39 -4.04
C ILE A 511 -13.23 8.64 -2.85
N ASP A 512 -14.30 9.39 -3.07
CA ASP A 512 -15.35 9.56 -2.08
C ASP A 512 -16.67 8.95 -2.58
N PRO A 513 -17.04 7.73 -2.14
CA PRO A 513 -18.24 7.03 -2.59
C PRO A 513 -19.53 7.80 -2.36
N GLU A 514 -19.51 8.82 -1.49
CA GLU A 514 -20.67 9.65 -1.25
C GLU A 514 -20.89 10.72 -2.32
N LYS A 515 -19.89 11.02 -3.16
CA LYS A 515 -19.98 12.02 -4.23
C LYS A 515 -20.67 11.46 -5.47
N PRO A 516 -21.44 12.28 -6.22
CA PRO A 516 -22.22 11.82 -7.37
C PRO A 516 -21.44 11.03 -8.42
N CYS A 517 -20.22 11.47 -8.77
CA CYS A 517 -19.36 10.77 -9.74
C CYS A 517 -19.10 9.31 -9.32
N TRP A 518 -18.68 9.11 -8.08
CA TRP A 518 -18.32 7.79 -7.56
C TRP A 518 -19.55 6.94 -7.22
N LYS A 519 -20.67 7.55 -6.82
CA LYS A 519 -21.98 6.87 -6.72
C LYS A 519 -22.40 6.29 -8.06
N PHE A 520 -22.33 7.10 -9.11
CA PHE A 520 -22.69 6.66 -10.46
C PHE A 520 -21.75 5.56 -10.96
N ALA A 521 -20.43 5.71 -10.79
CA ALA A 521 -19.47 4.68 -11.16
C ALA A 521 -19.72 3.35 -10.42
N LYS A 522 -20.03 3.41 -9.11
CA LYS A 522 -20.40 2.25 -8.30
C LYS A 522 -21.70 1.60 -8.81
N GLN A 523 -22.72 2.40 -9.13
CA GLN A 523 -24.00 1.91 -9.68
C GLN A 523 -23.78 1.17 -11.01
N LEU A 524 -23.01 1.75 -11.93
CA LEU A 524 -22.66 1.09 -13.20
C LEU A 524 -21.91 -0.22 -12.95
N LYS A 525 -20.93 -0.21 -12.05
CA LYS A 525 -20.15 -1.41 -11.71
C LYS A 525 -21.04 -2.51 -11.14
N LEU A 526 -21.92 -2.19 -10.19
CA LEU A 526 -22.83 -3.17 -9.60
C LEU A 526 -23.88 -3.69 -10.59
N ALA A 527 -24.26 -2.88 -11.59
CA ALA A 527 -25.18 -3.31 -12.62
C ALA A 527 -24.59 -4.41 -13.52
N VAL A 528 -23.28 -4.34 -13.82
CA VAL A 528 -22.62 -5.32 -14.71
C VAL A 528 -21.85 -6.41 -13.96
N ASP A 529 -21.43 -6.14 -12.73
CA ASP A 529 -20.61 -7.03 -11.88
C ASP A 529 -21.07 -6.96 -10.41
N PRO A 530 -22.25 -7.51 -10.07
CA PRO A 530 -22.81 -7.43 -8.73
C PRO A 530 -21.94 -8.14 -7.68
N ASP A 531 -21.25 -9.22 -8.05
CA ASP A 531 -20.32 -9.94 -7.17
C ASP A 531 -18.90 -9.33 -7.16
N GLN A 532 -18.67 -8.25 -7.93
CA GLN A 532 -17.40 -7.51 -8.02
C GLN A 532 -16.19 -8.41 -8.29
N ILE A 533 -16.34 -9.36 -9.20
CA ILE A 533 -15.32 -10.36 -9.51
C ILE A 533 -14.15 -9.77 -10.30
N ILE A 534 -14.34 -8.73 -11.12
CA ILE A 534 -13.25 -8.13 -11.89
C ILE A 534 -12.62 -6.99 -11.08
N ALA A 535 -11.35 -7.16 -10.72
CA ALA A 535 -10.45 -6.21 -10.07
C ALA A 535 -11.13 -5.30 -9.03
N PRO A 536 -11.73 -5.87 -7.97
CA PRO A 536 -12.47 -5.09 -6.97
C PRO A 536 -11.59 -3.99 -6.35
N GLY A 537 -12.12 -2.76 -6.28
CA GLY A 537 -11.41 -1.59 -5.76
C GLY A 537 -10.48 -0.87 -6.73
N ARG A 538 -10.35 -1.34 -7.97
CA ARG A 538 -9.69 -0.59 -9.04
C ARG A 538 -10.51 0.65 -9.38
N TYR A 539 -10.14 1.80 -8.83
CA TYR A 539 -10.74 3.14 -9.02
C TYR A 539 -12.25 3.30 -8.77
N ILE A 540 -12.99 2.24 -8.47
CA ILE A 540 -14.41 2.28 -8.17
C ILE A 540 -14.61 1.84 -6.71
N PRO A 541 -15.42 2.56 -5.92
CA PRO A 541 -15.79 2.13 -4.58
C PRO A 541 -16.34 0.70 -4.57
N ASN A 542 -15.90 -0.09 -3.58
CA ASN A 542 -16.43 -1.43 -3.29
C ASN A 542 -17.11 -1.43 -1.92
N ASP A 543 -17.90 -2.45 -1.58
CA ASP A 543 -18.68 -2.44 -0.33
C ASP A 543 -17.82 -2.51 0.94
N THR A 544 -16.62 -3.11 0.85
CA THR A 544 -15.61 -3.05 1.94
C THR A 544 -15.03 -1.64 2.16
N PHE A 545 -15.34 -0.65 1.32
CA PHE A 545 -14.85 0.73 1.46
C PHE A 545 -15.48 1.42 2.69
N HIS A 546 -16.77 1.18 2.97
CA HIS A 546 -17.41 1.79 4.14
C HIS A 546 -16.83 1.28 5.46
N GLU A 547 -16.42 0.01 5.52
CA GLU A 547 -15.75 -0.56 6.70
C GLU A 547 -14.37 0.09 6.92
N ASN A 548 -13.57 0.24 5.85
CA ASN A 548 -12.22 0.82 5.95
C ASN A 548 -12.23 2.33 6.24
N LYS A 549 -13.11 3.13 5.61
CA LYS A 549 -13.21 4.57 5.88
C LYS A 549 -13.71 4.83 7.30
N LYS A 550 -14.57 3.96 7.84
CA LYS A 550 -15.02 4.01 9.23
C LYS A 550 -13.84 3.75 10.17
N ILE A 551 -13.04 2.72 9.91
CA ILE A 551 -11.81 2.41 10.66
C ILE A 551 -10.77 3.55 10.56
N GLU A 552 -10.51 4.11 9.37
CA GLU A 552 -9.55 5.21 9.15
C GLU A 552 -10.00 6.53 9.79
N SER A 553 -11.29 6.89 9.70
CA SER A 553 -11.83 8.07 10.39
C SER A 553 -11.77 7.94 11.92
N ILE A 554 -11.89 6.72 12.44
CA ILE A 554 -11.71 6.42 13.87
C ILE A 554 -10.23 6.53 14.25
N ILE A 555 -9.30 6.21 13.35
CA ILE A 555 -7.85 6.38 13.56
C ILE A 555 -7.48 7.86 13.55
N GLU A 556 -7.94 8.65 12.57
CA GLU A 556 -7.60 10.08 12.46
C GLU A 556 -8.17 10.93 13.60
N ASN A 557 -9.43 10.70 13.99
CA ASN A 557 -10.05 11.45 15.09
C ASN A 557 -9.38 11.19 16.45
N ASN A 558 -8.74 10.04 16.63
CA ASN A 558 -8.05 9.70 17.88
C ASN A 558 -6.56 10.12 17.90
N VAL A 559 -5.92 10.33 16.74
CA VAL A 559 -4.53 10.81 16.65
C VAL A 559 -4.42 12.31 16.96
N VAL A 560 -5.46 13.10 16.69
CA VAL A 560 -5.46 14.56 16.92
C VAL A 560 -5.56 14.92 18.41
N HIS A 561 -5.96 14.00 19.29
CA HIS A 561 -6.08 14.28 20.73
C HIS A 561 -4.84 13.97 21.59
N GLU A 562 -3.77 13.37 21.04
CA GLU A 562 -2.71 12.74 21.86
C GLU A 562 -1.38 13.53 21.97
N ILE A 563 -1.37 14.84 21.73
CA ILE A 563 -0.22 15.69 22.04
C ILE A 563 -0.66 16.86 22.94
N LYS A 564 -0.94 16.56 24.22
CA LYS A 564 -0.87 17.49 25.36
C LYS A 564 -1.25 16.77 26.66
N SER A 565 -0.25 16.31 27.41
CA SER A 565 -0.17 16.47 28.88
C SER A 565 0.95 15.61 29.48
N ARG A 566 1.98 16.28 29.98
CA ARG A 566 2.92 15.72 30.97
C ARG A 566 2.29 15.83 32.37
N GLU A 567 2.62 14.86 33.23
CA GLU A 567 2.47 14.85 34.70
C GLU A 567 1.07 14.63 35.32
N ARG A 568 0.55 13.38 35.35
CA ARG A 568 -0.38 12.91 36.41
C ARG A 568 -0.18 11.42 36.76
N ARG A 569 -0.35 11.05 38.04
CA ARG A 569 -0.27 9.67 38.57
C ARG A 569 -1.42 8.77 38.04
N SER A 570 -1.16 7.49 37.77
CA SER A 570 -2.16 6.51 37.27
C SER A 570 -3.30 6.17 38.24
N ASN A 571 -4.52 6.19 37.71
CA ASN A 571 -5.76 5.88 38.44
C ASN A 571 -5.85 4.45 38.97
N LEU A 572 -5.30 3.44 38.28
CA LEU A 572 -5.30 2.06 38.79
C LEU A 572 -4.49 1.94 40.10
N SER A 573 -3.28 2.51 40.12
CA SER A 573 -2.45 2.51 41.34
C SER A 573 -3.09 3.35 42.46
N GLN A 574 -3.76 4.45 42.12
CA GLN A 574 -4.52 5.24 43.09
C GLN A 574 -5.72 4.46 43.65
N ALA A 575 -6.50 3.79 42.80
CA ALA A 575 -7.64 2.97 43.20
C ALA A 575 -7.21 1.81 44.12
N LEU A 576 -6.16 1.08 43.73
CA LEU A 576 -5.57 0.02 44.55
C LEU A 576 -5.11 0.55 45.92
N ASN A 577 -4.41 1.69 45.95
CA ASN A 577 -3.95 2.31 47.19
C ASN A 577 -5.10 2.81 48.09
N ILE A 578 -6.14 3.39 47.51
CA ILE A 578 -7.35 3.83 48.24
C ILE A 578 -8.00 2.60 48.88
N MET A 579 -8.27 1.55 48.10
CA MET A 579 -8.94 0.34 48.59
C MET A 579 -8.11 -0.48 49.58
N ASN A 580 -6.79 -0.33 49.56
CA ASN A 580 -5.89 -1.05 50.46
C ASN A 580 -5.76 -0.41 51.85
N ARG A 581 -6.35 0.77 52.09
CA ARG A 581 -6.36 1.42 53.42
C ARG A 581 -7.26 0.65 54.40
N ASN A 582 -6.85 0.58 55.66
CA ASN A 582 -7.53 -0.22 56.69
C ASN A 582 -8.96 0.25 57.02
N ASN A 583 -9.30 1.51 56.71
CA ASN A 583 -10.58 2.13 57.09
C ASN A 583 -11.65 2.07 55.98
N VAL A 584 -11.40 1.37 54.87
CA VAL A 584 -12.36 1.26 53.76
C VAL A 584 -13.38 0.16 54.03
N SER A 585 -14.66 0.53 54.09
CA SER A 585 -15.80 -0.40 54.19
C SER A 585 -16.31 -0.79 52.80
N PHE A 586 -16.43 -2.09 52.53
CA PHE A 586 -16.98 -2.63 51.28
C PHE A 586 -18.48 -2.91 51.44
N LYS A 587 -19.31 -1.89 51.18
CA LYS A 587 -20.77 -2.02 51.06
C LYS A 587 -21.16 -2.05 49.56
N GLU A 588 -22.10 -2.91 49.17
CA GLU A 588 -22.52 -3.10 47.77
C GLU A 588 -22.84 -1.79 47.04
N LYS A 589 -23.65 -0.92 47.65
CA LYS A 589 -24.04 0.40 47.07
C LYS A 589 -22.85 1.31 46.73
N ASN A 590 -21.68 1.13 47.34
CA ASN A 590 -20.53 2.00 47.10
C ASN A 590 -19.74 1.64 45.84
N TYR A 591 -19.93 0.42 45.32
CA TYR A 591 -19.14 -0.13 44.21
C TYR A 591 -19.99 -0.54 43.00
N GLU A 592 -21.26 -0.11 42.96
CA GLU A 592 -22.08 -0.22 41.77
C GLU A 592 -21.50 0.63 40.63
N LEU A 593 -21.53 0.09 39.42
CA LEU A 593 -21.23 0.86 38.22
C LEU A 593 -22.30 1.92 38.02
N THR A 594 -21.90 3.09 37.50
CA THR A 594 -22.89 4.07 37.04
C THR A 594 -23.72 3.46 35.91
N LYS A 595 -24.97 3.89 35.75
CA LYS A 595 -25.86 3.39 34.67
C LYS A 595 -25.27 3.53 33.26
N GLU A 596 -24.28 4.41 33.09
CA GLU A 596 -23.60 4.70 31.84
C GLU A 596 -22.45 3.71 31.52
N ILE A 597 -21.92 2.99 32.51
CA ILE A 597 -20.77 2.09 32.32
C ILE A 597 -21.25 0.63 32.26
N LYS A 598 -20.89 -0.07 31.20
CA LYS A 598 -21.23 -1.49 30.98
C LYS A 598 -19.97 -2.35 30.85
N ILE A 599 -19.99 -3.54 31.44
CA ILE A 599 -18.95 -4.56 31.20
C ILE A 599 -19.37 -5.44 30.03
N SER A 600 -18.45 -5.69 29.12
CA SER A 600 -18.64 -6.59 27.98
C SER A 600 -17.33 -7.30 27.61
N ILE A 601 -17.41 -8.33 26.77
CA ILE A 601 -16.23 -8.99 26.19
C ILE A 601 -15.87 -8.26 24.90
N ALA A 602 -14.58 -7.95 24.72
CA ALA A 602 -14.04 -7.34 23.51
C ALA A 602 -13.99 -8.38 22.37
N ASN A 603 -15.13 -8.60 21.71
CA ASN A 603 -15.26 -9.59 20.65
C ASN A 603 -15.00 -9.03 19.24
N ASN A 604 -15.09 -7.71 19.06
CA ASN A 604 -14.80 -7.07 17.79
C ASN A 604 -13.40 -6.42 17.80
N ILE A 605 -12.91 -6.09 16.61
CA ILE A 605 -11.60 -5.50 16.41
C ILE A 605 -11.45 -4.13 17.09
N GLU A 606 -12.50 -3.30 17.08
CA GLU A 606 -12.51 -1.95 17.64
C GLU A 606 -12.25 -1.98 19.15
N ASP A 607 -12.99 -2.84 19.85
CA ASP A 607 -12.88 -3.04 21.29
C ASP A 607 -11.51 -3.56 21.68
N ARG A 608 -10.97 -4.52 20.91
CA ARG A 608 -9.65 -5.10 21.18
C ARG A 608 -8.55 -4.08 20.96
N ILE A 609 -8.59 -3.31 19.87
CA ILE A 609 -7.61 -2.25 19.62
C ILE A 609 -7.66 -1.19 20.73
N GLN A 610 -8.85 -0.70 21.08
CA GLN A 610 -8.99 0.29 22.15
C GLN A 610 -8.52 -0.25 23.49
N ALA A 611 -8.87 -1.50 23.84
CA ALA A 611 -8.41 -2.15 25.06
C ALA A 611 -6.88 -2.31 25.08
N TYR A 612 -6.28 -2.80 23.99
CA TYR A 612 -4.84 -3.00 23.92
C TYR A 612 -4.05 -1.69 23.87
N LYS A 613 -4.60 -0.62 23.26
CA LYS A 613 -4.02 0.73 23.35
C LYS A 613 -4.11 1.31 24.76
N LEU A 614 -5.26 1.17 25.43
CA LEU A 614 -5.41 1.60 26.82
C LEU A 614 -4.38 0.88 27.72
N LEU A 615 -4.24 -0.43 27.55
CA LEU A 615 -3.24 -1.23 28.26
C LEU A 615 -1.82 -0.76 27.91
N TYR A 616 -1.52 -0.51 26.64
CA TYR A 616 -0.22 0.03 26.22
C TYR A 616 0.09 1.35 26.91
N THR A 617 -0.84 2.31 26.90
CA THR A 617 -0.68 3.60 27.58
C THR A 617 -0.44 3.41 29.08
N VAL A 618 -1.22 2.56 29.75
CA VAL A 618 -1.07 2.29 31.19
C VAL A 618 0.28 1.65 31.56
N TYR A 619 0.82 0.78 30.69
CA TYR A 619 2.04 0.02 30.96
C TYR A 619 3.32 0.75 30.49
N VAL A 620 3.26 1.49 29.37
CA VAL A 620 4.41 2.25 28.82
C VAL A 620 4.59 3.62 29.49
N GLU A 621 3.52 4.34 29.85
CA GLU A 621 3.63 5.60 30.63
C GLU A 621 4.28 5.39 32.01
N LYS A 622 4.48 4.13 32.45
CA LYS A 622 5.04 3.75 33.75
C LYS A 622 6.40 3.05 33.68
N GLU A 623 7.02 3.00 32.50
CA GLU A 623 8.31 2.29 32.28
C GLU A 623 8.26 0.78 32.58
N PHE A 624 7.06 0.19 32.74
CA PHE A 624 6.88 -1.26 32.93
C PHE A 624 6.94 -2.02 31.60
N ALA A 625 7.16 -1.35 30.48
CA ALA A 625 7.17 -1.91 29.15
C ALA A 625 8.04 -1.06 28.22
N ARG A 626 8.76 -1.70 27.29
CA ARG A 626 9.45 -0.99 26.21
C ARG A 626 8.43 -0.49 25.18
N VAL A 627 8.69 0.68 24.60
CA VAL A 627 7.92 1.21 23.47
C VAL A 627 7.94 0.17 22.34
N ASN A 628 6.77 -0.20 21.83
CA ASN A 628 6.61 -1.20 20.77
C ASN A 628 5.93 -0.56 19.54
N LYS A 629 6.19 -1.11 18.35
CA LYS A 629 5.72 -0.53 17.07
C LYS A 629 4.20 -0.45 16.96
N SER A 630 3.49 -1.40 17.54
CA SER A 630 2.02 -1.44 17.49
C SER A 630 1.33 -0.39 18.35
N LYS A 631 2.04 0.19 19.33
CA LYS A 631 1.45 0.99 20.42
C LYS A 631 0.24 0.29 21.09
N MET A 632 0.29 -1.04 21.15
CA MET A 632 -0.73 -1.91 21.73
C MET A 632 -0.05 -2.94 22.65
N TRP A 633 -0.74 -3.35 23.72
CA TRP A 633 -0.24 -4.30 24.70
C TRP A 633 -1.04 -5.60 24.66
N TYR A 634 -0.47 -6.60 24.01
CA TYR A 634 -1.02 -7.95 23.81
C TYR A 634 0.12 -8.91 23.43
N SER A 635 -0.15 -10.21 23.45
CA SER A 635 0.84 -11.28 23.26
C SER A 635 0.32 -12.37 22.30
N LYS A 636 1.16 -13.35 21.97
CA LYS A 636 0.75 -14.54 21.20
C LYS A 636 -0.41 -15.31 21.86
N PHE A 637 -0.52 -15.25 23.18
CA PHE A 637 -1.56 -15.94 23.93
C PHE A 637 -2.93 -15.26 23.78
N ASP A 638 -2.98 -14.00 23.38
CA ASP A 638 -4.23 -13.28 23.08
C ASP A 638 -4.98 -13.84 21.88
N ALA A 639 -4.31 -14.64 21.04
CA ALA A 639 -4.92 -15.37 19.94
C ALA A 639 -5.59 -16.69 20.35
N ASP A 640 -5.37 -17.19 21.58
CA ASP A 640 -5.96 -18.46 21.99
C ASP A 640 -7.50 -18.32 22.08
N PRO A 641 -8.28 -19.29 21.54
CA PRO A 641 -9.74 -19.25 21.59
C PRO A 641 -10.34 -19.09 22.99
N ASP A 642 -9.62 -19.56 24.03
CA ASP A 642 -10.03 -19.47 25.43
C ASP A 642 -9.56 -18.16 26.12
N THR A 643 -8.87 -17.26 25.41
CA THR A 643 -8.46 -15.96 25.96
C THR A 643 -9.62 -14.96 25.93
N VAL A 644 -9.93 -14.37 27.08
CA VAL A 644 -11.02 -13.41 27.24
C VAL A 644 -10.49 -12.05 27.68
N THR A 645 -10.73 -11.02 26.86
CA THR A 645 -10.51 -9.61 27.24
C THR A 645 -11.85 -8.97 27.59
N LEU A 646 -12.03 -8.65 28.87
CA LEU A 646 -13.17 -7.90 29.37
C LEU A 646 -12.88 -6.40 29.33
N VAL A 647 -13.88 -5.61 28.93
CA VAL A 647 -13.80 -4.16 28.85
C VAL A 647 -14.94 -3.49 29.59
N ALA A 648 -14.62 -2.40 30.29
CA ALA A 648 -15.58 -1.47 30.87
C ALA A 648 -15.77 -0.31 29.90
N LYS A 649 -16.99 -0.16 29.37
CA LYS A 649 -17.33 0.79 28.32
C LYS A 649 -18.30 1.87 28.78
N LYS A 650 -18.10 3.10 28.30
CA LYS A 650 -19.07 4.18 28.39
C LYS A 650 -19.34 4.70 26.99
N GLY A 651 -20.52 4.40 26.43
CA GLY A 651 -20.75 4.57 24.99
C GLY A 651 -19.79 3.67 24.21
N ASP A 652 -19.02 4.27 23.29
CA ASP A 652 -18.03 3.58 22.46
C ASP A 652 -16.60 3.62 23.05
N ASP A 653 -16.39 4.34 24.16
CA ASP A 653 -15.09 4.50 24.80
C ASP A 653 -14.80 3.38 25.80
N ILE A 654 -13.62 2.76 25.69
CA ILE A 654 -13.12 1.79 26.68
C ILE A 654 -12.35 2.49 27.78
N LEU A 655 -12.87 2.38 29.00
CA LEU A 655 -12.34 3.04 30.20
C LEU A 655 -11.55 2.10 31.11
N GLY A 656 -11.65 0.79 30.89
CA GLY A 656 -10.89 -0.22 31.63
C GLY A 656 -10.88 -1.54 30.90
N ALA A 657 -9.80 -2.30 31.03
CA ALA A 657 -9.63 -3.60 30.39
C ALA A 657 -8.92 -4.59 31.33
N ILE A 658 -9.36 -5.85 31.30
CA ILE A 658 -8.68 -6.99 31.95
C ILE A 658 -8.65 -8.17 30.99
N THR A 659 -7.50 -8.81 30.82
CA THR A 659 -7.33 -10.00 29.96
C THR A 659 -7.03 -11.23 30.80
N ILE A 660 -7.73 -12.32 30.51
CA ILE A 660 -7.68 -13.59 31.24
C ILE A 660 -7.33 -14.70 30.25
N ILE A 661 -6.32 -15.49 30.56
CA ILE A 661 -5.85 -16.60 29.72
C ILE A 661 -6.01 -17.91 30.48
N LYS A 662 -6.64 -18.90 29.84
CA LYS A 662 -6.79 -20.25 30.40
C LYS A 662 -5.52 -21.06 30.13
N ASP A 663 -5.10 -21.86 31.11
CA ASP A 663 -4.05 -22.84 30.89
C ASP A 663 -4.60 -24.02 30.05
N THR A 664 -4.21 -24.06 28.79
CA THR A 664 -4.58 -25.11 27.83
C THR A 664 -3.47 -26.16 27.64
N GLY A 665 -2.40 -26.11 28.45
CA GLY A 665 -1.22 -26.95 28.31
C GLY A 665 -0.18 -26.43 27.30
N LYS A 666 -0.47 -25.33 26.59
CA LYS A 666 0.49 -24.62 25.72
C LYS A 666 1.44 -23.68 26.49
N GLY A 667 1.29 -23.60 27.81
CA GLY A 667 1.96 -22.65 28.68
C GLY A 667 1.15 -21.36 28.89
N LEU A 668 1.49 -20.65 29.96
CA LEU A 668 0.95 -19.36 30.36
C LEU A 668 2.06 -18.30 30.32
N PRO A 669 1.73 -16.99 30.16
CA PRO A 669 2.73 -15.92 30.30
C PRO A 669 3.57 -15.99 31.59
N ALA A 670 2.98 -16.39 32.72
CA ALA A 670 3.72 -16.57 33.97
C ALA A 670 4.81 -17.66 33.91
N ASP A 671 4.71 -18.63 32.97
CA ASP A 671 5.73 -19.67 32.80
C ASP A 671 7.08 -19.12 32.36
N ASP A 672 7.12 -17.93 31.74
CA ASP A 672 8.38 -17.28 31.36
C ASP A 672 9.32 -17.04 32.57
N ILE A 673 8.77 -16.96 33.78
CA ILE A 673 9.50 -16.65 35.01
C ILE A 673 9.31 -17.76 36.06
N TYR A 674 8.13 -18.36 36.13
CA TYR A 674 7.69 -19.21 37.24
C TYR A 674 7.36 -20.66 36.82
N LYS A 675 7.90 -21.12 35.69
CA LYS A 675 7.62 -22.46 35.16
C LYS A 675 7.79 -23.58 36.20
N GLY A 676 8.86 -23.55 36.99
CA GLY A 676 9.12 -24.58 37.99
C GLY A 676 8.04 -24.67 39.07
N ASP A 677 7.64 -23.51 39.62
CA ASP A 677 6.59 -23.41 40.63
C ASP A 677 5.23 -23.87 40.06
N LEU A 678 4.90 -23.44 38.84
CA LEU A 678 3.64 -23.80 38.18
C LEU A 678 3.58 -25.28 37.78
N ASP A 679 4.65 -25.84 37.23
CA ASP A 679 4.73 -27.25 36.83
C ASP A 679 4.64 -28.20 38.03
N GLU A 680 5.15 -27.81 39.20
CA GLU A 680 4.94 -28.58 40.45
C GLU A 680 3.46 -28.65 40.82
N LYS A 681 2.75 -27.54 40.71
CA LYS A 681 1.32 -27.48 41.04
C LYS A 681 0.46 -28.16 39.98
N ARG A 682 0.79 -28.04 38.70
CA ARG A 682 0.14 -28.79 37.61
C ARG A 682 0.22 -30.31 37.84
N ARG A 683 1.40 -30.82 38.26
CA ARG A 683 1.59 -32.24 38.63
C ARG A 683 0.71 -32.68 39.79
N LYS A 684 0.33 -31.77 40.69
CA LYS A 684 -0.60 -32.02 41.80
C LYS A 684 -2.08 -31.91 41.38
N GLY A 685 -2.36 -31.72 40.08
CA GLY A 685 -3.71 -31.64 39.53
C GLY A 685 -4.31 -30.23 39.50
N ASN A 686 -3.52 -29.19 39.80
CA ASN A 686 -4.04 -27.82 39.74
C ASN A 686 -4.19 -27.34 38.30
N THR A 687 -5.29 -26.66 38.01
CA THR A 687 -5.58 -26.01 36.73
C THR A 687 -5.67 -24.50 36.92
N PHE A 688 -5.14 -23.73 35.97
CA PHE A 688 -4.91 -22.31 36.13
C PHE A 688 -5.67 -21.46 35.10
N SER A 689 -6.06 -20.26 35.52
CA SER A 689 -6.29 -19.12 34.64
C SER A 689 -5.38 -17.98 35.11
N GLU A 690 -4.82 -17.20 34.19
CA GLU A 690 -3.93 -16.08 34.51
C GLU A 690 -4.57 -14.73 34.14
N ILE A 691 -4.45 -13.73 35.03
CA ILE A 691 -4.66 -12.32 34.68
C ILE A 691 -3.36 -11.75 34.13
N VAL A 692 -3.32 -11.50 32.83
CA VAL A 692 -2.09 -11.10 32.13
C VAL A 692 -1.95 -9.60 31.99
N SER A 693 -3.07 -8.88 31.95
CA SER A 693 -3.08 -7.43 31.82
C SER A 693 -4.31 -6.81 32.46
N LEU A 694 -4.12 -5.66 33.09
CA LEU A 694 -5.18 -4.91 33.77
C LEU A 694 -4.87 -3.40 33.71
N GLY A 695 -5.80 -2.62 33.17
CA GLY A 695 -5.65 -1.17 33.04
C GLY A 695 -6.97 -0.44 33.22
N ILE A 696 -6.90 0.78 33.76
CA ILE A 696 -8.03 1.70 33.90
C ILE A 696 -7.57 3.08 33.47
N ASP A 697 -8.39 3.76 32.68
CA ASP A 697 -8.13 5.08 32.13
C ASP A 697 -7.85 6.13 33.24
N LYS A 698 -6.92 7.05 32.95
CA LYS A 698 -6.43 8.05 33.93
C LYS A 698 -7.39 9.21 34.16
N ASN A 699 -8.45 9.35 33.36
CA ASN A 699 -9.40 10.45 33.44
C ASN A 699 -10.75 10.04 34.06
N ILE A 700 -10.96 8.75 34.37
CA ILE A 700 -12.22 8.28 34.95
C ILE A 700 -12.35 8.60 36.45
N ARG A 701 -13.54 9.09 36.85
CA ARG A 701 -13.96 9.14 38.26
C ARG A 701 -14.55 7.77 38.66
N GLY A 702 -14.17 7.26 39.84
CA GLY A 702 -14.71 5.97 40.32
C GLY A 702 -13.98 4.73 39.79
N ALA A 703 -12.68 4.83 39.49
CA ALA A 703 -11.84 3.73 39.01
C ALA A 703 -11.94 2.46 39.88
N GLN A 704 -12.18 2.59 41.19
CA GLN A 704 -12.37 1.47 42.10
C GLN A 704 -13.62 0.62 41.77
N ASN A 705 -14.70 1.22 41.27
CA ASN A 705 -15.93 0.49 40.91
C ASN A 705 -15.71 -0.31 39.62
N VAL A 706 -15.03 0.30 38.64
CA VAL A 706 -14.61 -0.37 37.39
C VAL A 706 -13.68 -1.55 37.70
N LEU A 707 -12.69 -1.34 38.59
CA LEU A 707 -11.76 -2.39 38.99
C LEU A 707 -12.48 -3.59 39.59
N VAL A 708 -13.32 -3.35 40.59
CA VAL A 708 -14.10 -4.38 41.28
C VAL A 708 -14.98 -5.15 40.30
N SER A 709 -15.68 -4.43 39.40
CA SER A 709 -16.59 -5.07 38.44
C SER A 709 -15.84 -5.95 37.45
N LEU A 710 -14.72 -5.46 36.89
CA LEU A 710 -13.87 -6.25 35.99
C LEU A 710 -13.31 -7.50 36.69
N PHE A 711 -12.84 -7.39 37.93
CA PHE A 711 -12.35 -8.54 38.70
C PHE A 711 -13.44 -9.57 39.01
N ASN A 712 -14.64 -9.13 39.39
CA ASN A 712 -15.75 -10.02 39.69
C ASN A 712 -16.14 -10.85 38.45
N GLN A 713 -16.20 -10.21 37.28
CA GLN A 713 -16.47 -10.91 36.02
C GLN A 713 -15.32 -11.86 35.63
N ALA A 714 -14.07 -11.44 35.84
CA ALA A 714 -12.90 -12.26 35.60
C ALA A 714 -12.87 -13.52 36.47
N TYR A 715 -13.27 -13.39 37.74
CA TYR A 715 -13.43 -14.50 38.67
C TYR A 715 -14.45 -15.53 38.15
N PHE A 716 -15.61 -15.09 37.66
CA PHE A 716 -16.61 -16.00 37.09
C PHE A 716 -16.13 -16.71 35.83
N ILE A 717 -15.41 -16.00 34.95
CA ILE A 717 -14.83 -16.61 33.74
C ILE A 717 -13.83 -17.70 34.15
N ALA A 718 -12.84 -17.37 34.97
CA ALA A 718 -11.79 -18.31 35.35
C ALA A 718 -12.33 -19.55 36.08
N LYS A 719 -13.30 -19.37 36.97
CA LYS A 719 -13.85 -20.49 37.75
C LYS A 719 -14.96 -21.26 37.04
N SER A 720 -15.95 -20.56 36.50
CA SER A 720 -17.22 -21.18 36.06
C SER A 720 -17.25 -21.45 34.55
N ILE A 721 -16.33 -20.86 33.78
CA ILE A 721 -16.23 -21.07 32.34
C ILE A 721 -14.93 -21.82 32.00
N HIS A 722 -13.78 -21.34 32.46
CA HIS A 722 -12.50 -22.02 32.25
C HIS A 722 -12.34 -23.26 33.13
N LEU A 723 -13.14 -23.39 34.20
CA LEU A 723 -13.10 -24.50 35.16
C LEU A 723 -11.71 -24.68 35.79
N SER A 724 -11.00 -23.57 35.99
CA SER A 724 -9.72 -23.57 36.68
C SER A 724 -9.91 -23.79 38.18
N SER A 725 -8.97 -24.47 38.85
CA SER A 725 -8.95 -24.59 40.30
C SER A 725 -8.28 -23.39 40.98
N HIS A 726 -7.44 -22.66 40.25
CA HIS A 726 -6.72 -21.49 40.74
C HIS A 726 -6.77 -20.30 39.76
N PHE A 727 -6.83 -19.08 40.30
CA PHE A 727 -6.60 -17.84 39.58
C PHE A 727 -5.20 -17.32 39.92
N ILE A 728 -4.33 -17.11 38.93
CA ILE A 728 -2.98 -16.59 39.17
C ILE A 728 -2.79 -15.20 38.56
N ILE A 729 -1.88 -14.43 39.15
CA ILE A 729 -1.51 -13.11 38.67
C ILE A 729 -0.06 -12.78 39.05
N THR A 730 0.68 -12.21 38.10
CA THR A 730 2.02 -11.69 38.32
C THR A 730 1.93 -10.19 38.59
N VAL A 731 2.31 -9.74 39.79
CA VAL A 731 2.13 -8.33 40.20
C VAL A 731 3.43 -7.70 40.69
N ASN A 732 3.50 -6.37 40.57
CA ASN A 732 4.55 -5.60 41.21
C ASN A 732 4.42 -5.71 42.76
N PRO A 733 5.52 -5.96 43.50
CA PRO A 733 5.52 -6.10 44.95
C PRO A 733 4.82 -4.98 45.72
N LYS A 734 4.81 -3.73 45.20
CA LYS A 734 4.12 -2.60 45.84
C LYS A 734 2.59 -2.72 45.87
N HIS A 735 2.02 -3.63 45.07
CA HIS A 735 0.57 -3.84 44.97
C HIS A 735 0.11 -5.16 45.60
N THR A 736 1.02 -6.05 46.01
CA THR A 736 0.69 -7.39 46.54
C THR A 736 -0.22 -7.34 47.77
N ALA A 737 -0.03 -6.33 48.63
CA ALA A 737 -0.84 -6.14 49.83
C ALA A 737 -2.35 -5.99 49.54
N PHE A 738 -2.72 -5.38 48.40
CA PHE A 738 -4.12 -5.32 47.98
C PHE A 738 -4.65 -6.72 47.64
N TYR A 739 -3.95 -7.45 46.76
CA TYR A 739 -4.36 -8.78 46.32
C TYR A 739 -4.46 -9.78 47.47
N LYS A 740 -3.47 -9.78 48.38
CA LYS A 740 -3.47 -10.66 49.55
C LYS A 740 -4.58 -10.31 50.55
N ARG A 741 -4.71 -9.03 50.92
CA ARG A 741 -5.66 -8.63 51.99
C ARG A 741 -7.10 -8.50 51.52
N LYS A 742 -7.32 -8.12 50.26
CA LYS A 742 -8.67 -7.77 49.74
C LYS A 742 -9.26 -8.86 48.86
N LEU A 743 -8.41 -9.58 48.13
CA LEU A 743 -8.82 -10.66 47.22
C LEU A 743 -8.35 -12.05 47.68
N LEU A 744 -7.70 -12.16 48.84
CA LEU A 744 -7.26 -13.41 49.47
C LEU A 744 -6.29 -14.25 48.63
N PHE A 745 -5.50 -13.58 47.78
CA PHE A 745 -4.41 -14.25 47.09
C PHE A 745 -3.30 -14.65 48.09
N GLU A 746 -2.68 -15.79 47.87
CA GLU A 746 -1.50 -16.28 48.58
C GLU A 746 -0.26 -16.17 47.67
N THR A 747 0.93 -16.06 48.26
CA THR A 747 2.18 -16.11 47.48
C THR A 747 2.41 -17.53 46.97
N LEU A 748 2.61 -17.68 45.65
CA LEU A 748 2.85 -18.97 45.02
C LEU A 748 4.32 -19.20 44.65
N GLY A 749 5.06 -18.15 44.28
CA GLY A 749 6.46 -18.21 43.86
C GLY A 749 7.33 -17.14 44.53
N GLN A 750 8.66 -17.29 44.41
CA GLN A 750 9.62 -16.32 44.98
C GLN A 750 9.60 -14.98 44.23
N ARG A 751 10.13 -13.92 44.85
CA ARG A 751 10.26 -12.61 44.19
C ARG A 751 11.41 -12.65 43.18
N ILE A 752 11.13 -12.34 41.92
CA ILE A 752 12.10 -12.44 40.80
C ILE A 752 12.08 -11.12 40.00
N SER A 753 13.25 -10.64 39.56
CA SER A 753 13.37 -9.48 38.66
C SER A 753 13.03 -9.89 37.22
N TYR A 754 12.12 -9.16 36.57
CA TYR A 754 11.59 -9.54 35.26
C TYR A 754 12.05 -8.61 34.12
N GLY A 755 12.85 -9.15 33.20
CA GLY A 755 13.46 -8.38 32.10
C GLY A 755 12.48 -7.79 31.06
N LYS A 756 11.32 -8.43 30.82
CA LYS A 756 10.31 -7.94 29.85
C LYS A 756 9.55 -6.68 30.31
N VAL A 757 9.67 -6.31 31.59
CA VAL A 757 9.06 -5.10 32.18
C VAL A 757 10.09 -4.09 32.68
N GLY A 758 11.25 -4.03 32.03
CA GLY A 758 12.31 -3.07 32.39
C GLY A 758 13.11 -3.44 33.65
N GLY A 759 13.07 -4.71 34.07
CA GLY A 759 13.83 -5.20 35.25
C GLY A 759 13.11 -5.01 36.59
N ALA A 760 11.84 -4.62 36.58
CA ALA A 760 11.05 -4.50 37.80
C ALA A 760 10.83 -5.87 38.48
N ASP A 761 10.86 -5.87 39.81
CA ASP A 761 10.52 -7.06 40.58
C ASP A 761 9.07 -7.47 40.38
N ALA A 762 8.84 -8.77 40.33
CA ALA A 762 7.55 -9.42 40.24
C ALA A 762 7.37 -10.42 41.38
N GLU A 763 6.13 -10.61 41.82
CA GLU A 763 5.72 -11.67 42.74
C GLU A 763 4.50 -12.39 42.15
N LEU A 764 4.59 -13.73 42.05
CA LEU A 764 3.49 -14.57 41.60
C LEU A 764 2.53 -14.85 42.75
N LEU A 765 1.27 -14.49 42.54
CA LEU A 765 0.20 -14.70 43.50
C LEU A 765 -0.83 -15.69 42.94
N SER A 766 -1.46 -16.45 43.83
CA SER A 766 -2.47 -17.45 43.49
C SER A 766 -3.68 -17.36 44.42
N LEU A 767 -4.86 -17.52 43.85
CA LEU A 767 -6.13 -17.63 44.55
C LEU A 767 -6.73 -19.01 44.27
N GLU A 768 -6.94 -19.80 45.32
CA GLU A 768 -7.66 -21.08 45.23
C GLU A 768 -9.17 -20.82 45.28
N PHE A 769 -9.90 -21.25 44.25
CA PHE A 769 -11.33 -20.91 44.14
C PHE A 769 -12.19 -21.53 45.24
N GLN A 770 -11.85 -22.73 45.71
CA GLN A 770 -12.58 -23.38 46.82
C GLN A 770 -12.47 -22.58 48.12
N LYS A 771 -11.27 -22.10 48.47
CA LYS A 771 -11.07 -21.22 49.62
C LYS A 771 -11.84 -19.90 49.45
N ALA A 772 -11.80 -19.31 48.26
CA ALA A 772 -12.55 -18.09 47.97
C ALA A 772 -14.07 -18.28 48.14
N GLU A 773 -14.63 -19.41 47.70
CA GLU A 773 -16.06 -19.74 47.88
C GLU A 773 -16.45 -19.92 49.34
N GLN A 774 -15.61 -20.59 50.13
CA GLN A 774 -15.86 -20.74 51.56
C GLN A 774 -15.96 -19.37 52.23
N GLU A 775 -15.13 -18.41 51.82
CA GLU A 775 -15.18 -17.05 52.34
C GLU A 775 -16.42 -16.27 51.85
N VAL A 776 -16.87 -16.46 50.60
CA VAL A 776 -18.14 -15.89 50.11
C VAL A 776 -19.33 -16.44 50.92
N ARG A 777 -19.39 -17.76 51.15
CA ARG A 777 -20.47 -18.42 51.92
C ARG A 777 -20.51 -17.95 53.38
N LYS A 778 -19.35 -17.85 54.05
CA LYS A 778 -19.25 -17.32 55.43
C LYS A 778 -19.73 -15.87 55.54
N ILE A 779 -19.63 -15.08 54.48
CA ILE A 779 -20.12 -13.69 54.46
C ILE A 779 -21.66 -13.67 54.31
N GLU A 780 -22.24 -14.57 53.50
CA GLU A 780 -23.70 -14.74 53.37
C GLU A 780 -24.35 -15.23 54.66
N GLU A 781 -23.68 -16.11 55.42
CA GLU A 781 -24.12 -16.62 56.72
C GLU A 781 -23.96 -15.61 57.88
N GLY A 782 -23.58 -14.35 57.58
CA GLY A 782 -23.58 -13.25 58.54
C GLY A 782 -22.24 -12.97 59.26
N SER A 783 -21.11 -13.55 58.83
CA SER A 783 -19.81 -13.23 59.45
C SER A 783 -19.35 -11.80 59.13
N ASN A 784 -18.83 -11.10 60.15
CA ASN A 784 -18.55 -9.66 60.10
C ASN A 784 -17.17 -9.31 59.48
N HIS A 785 -16.74 -10.02 58.44
CA HIS A 785 -15.48 -9.73 57.73
C HIS A 785 -15.62 -8.53 56.79
N GLN A 786 -15.72 -7.31 57.35
CA GLN A 786 -15.90 -6.05 56.59
C GLN A 786 -14.72 -5.64 55.68
N LYS A 787 -13.69 -6.49 55.56
CA LYS A 787 -12.39 -6.11 55.01
C LYS A 787 -12.06 -6.69 53.63
N THR A 788 -12.86 -7.61 53.08
CA THR A 788 -12.61 -8.27 51.78
C THR A 788 -13.57 -7.80 50.68
N LEU A 789 -13.18 -7.98 49.41
CA LEU A 789 -14.00 -7.67 48.24
C LEU A 789 -15.05 -8.75 47.92
N TYR A 790 -15.01 -9.89 48.60
CA TYR A 790 -15.97 -10.98 48.36
C TYR A 790 -17.38 -10.67 48.85
N LYS A 791 -17.56 -9.68 49.74
CA LYS A 791 -18.88 -9.20 50.18
C LYS A 791 -19.71 -8.56 49.06
N ILE A 792 -19.06 -8.11 47.99
CA ILE A 792 -19.71 -7.50 46.83
C ILE A 792 -19.69 -8.42 45.60
N PHE A 793 -19.17 -9.65 45.75
CA PHE A 793 -19.20 -10.67 44.71
C PHE A 793 -20.45 -11.52 44.91
N LYS A 794 -21.08 -11.91 43.80
CA LYS A 794 -22.25 -12.81 43.84
C LYS A 794 -21.76 -14.25 43.96
N THR A 795 -22.53 -15.12 44.62
CA THR A 795 -22.27 -16.57 44.52
C THR A 795 -22.52 -17.08 43.10
N ALA A 796 -21.93 -18.24 42.77
CA ALA A 796 -22.15 -18.87 41.47
C ALA A 796 -23.64 -19.13 41.20
N ASP A 797 -24.40 -19.48 42.24
CA ASP A 797 -25.85 -19.72 42.16
C ASP A 797 -26.63 -18.43 41.86
N GLN A 798 -26.29 -17.32 42.52
CA GLN A 798 -26.86 -15.98 42.25
C GLN A 798 -26.43 -15.41 40.89
N ALA A 799 -25.28 -15.84 40.38
CA ALA A 799 -24.72 -15.38 39.11
C ALA A 799 -25.01 -16.32 37.93
N ASN A 800 -25.81 -17.38 38.08
CA ASN A 800 -26.01 -18.40 37.04
C ASN A 800 -26.48 -17.81 35.70
N GLY A 801 -27.43 -16.87 35.71
CA GLY A 801 -27.87 -16.15 34.51
C GLY A 801 -26.75 -15.32 33.86
N GLN A 802 -25.89 -14.70 34.67
CA GLN A 802 -24.75 -13.90 34.22
C GLN A 802 -23.62 -14.78 33.66
N ILE A 803 -23.36 -15.94 34.27
CA ILE A 803 -22.40 -16.93 33.78
C ILE A 803 -22.86 -17.49 32.42
N LYS A 804 -24.15 -17.83 32.29
CA LYS A 804 -24.73 -18.29 31.02
C LYS A 804 -24.60 -17.21 29.93
N PHE A 805 -24.86 -15.95 30.29
CA PHE A 805 -24.68 -14.82 29.39
C PHE A 805 -23.22 -14.66 28.94
N LEU A 806 -22.25 -14.61 29.87
CA LEU A 806 -20.82 -14.51 29.55
C LEU A 806 -20.36 -15.66 28.64
N ARG A 807 -20.76 -16.90 28.95
CA ARG A 807 -20.41 -18.08 28.14
C ARG A 807 -20.94 -17.96 26.71
N SER A 808 -22.14 -17.41 26.51
CA SER A 808 -22.69 -17.17 25.17
C SER A 808 -21.97 -16.08 24.37
N GLN A 809 -21.25 -15.19 25.07
CA GLN A 809 -20.56 -14.06 24.46
C GLN A 809 -19.09 -14.36 24.17
N ILE A 810 -18.46 -15.34 24.82
CA ILE A 810 -17.07 -15.72 24.51
C ILE A 810 -17.01 -16.31 23.10
N LYS A 811 -16.21 -15.69 22.24
CA LYS A 811 -15.98 -16.14 20.86
C LYS A 811 -14.48 -16.16 20.59
N PRO A 812 -13.99 -17.15 19.82
CA PRO A 812 -12.63 -17.10 19.29
C PRO A 812 -12.41 -15.80 18.52
N MET A 813 -11.17 -15.30 18.54
CA MET A 813 -10.79 -14.14 17.74
C MET A 813 -11.09 -14.41 16.26
N ASP A 814 -11.85 -13.54 15.62
CA ASP A 814 -12.18 -13.70 14.21
C ASP A 814 -10.94 -13.47 13.34
N THR A 815 -10.97 -14.02 12.12
CA THR A 815 -9.83 -13.99 11.20
C THR A 815 -9.39 -12.58 10.80
N VAL A 816 -10.31 -11.60 10.76
CA VAL A 816 -9.99 -10.20 10.42
C VAL A 816 -9.20 -9.58 11.56
N THR A 817 -9.71 -9.72 12.78
CA THR A 817 -9.05 -9.27 14.00
C THR A 817 -7.68 -9.93 14.19
N TYR A 818 -7.58 -11.26 14.00
CA TYR A 818 -6.32 -11.99 14.10
C TYR A 818 -5.30 -11.50 13.08
N ASN A 819 -5.67 -11.42 11.80
CA ASN A 819 -4.74 -10.98 10.76
C ASN A 819 -4.30 -9.53 10.95
N TYR A 820 -5.17 -8.67 11.51
CA TYR A 820 -4.81 -7.30 11.83
C TYR A 820 -3.84 -7.22 13.00
N LEU A 821 -4.13 -7.88 14.13
CA LEU A 821 -3.30 -7.79 15.33
C LEU A 821 -1.97 -8.53 15.14
N PHE A 822 -1.99 -9.71 14.53
CA PHE A 822 -0.81 -10.57 14.39
C PHE A 822 -0.06 -10.39 13.06
N ARG A 823 -0.22 -9.25 12.39
CA ARG A 823 0.58 -8.90 11.19
C ARG A 823 2.02 -8.57 11.53
N LYS A 824 2.94 -8.97 10.64
CA LYS A 824 4.40 -8.88 10.85
C LYS A 824 4.91 -7.46 11.08
N ASP A 825 4.24 -6.43 10.58
CA ASP A 825 4.64 -5.02 10.73
C ASP A 825 4.24 -4.41 12.08
N LEU A 826 3.29 -5.01 12.80
CA LEU A 826 2.91 -4.59 14.16
C LEU A 826 3.59 -5.39 15.27
N MET A 827 4.04 -6.60 14.97
CA MET A 827 4.66 -7.48 15.97
C MET A 827 6.16 -7.20 16.12
N ASP A 828 6.58 -6.79 17.32
CA ASP A 828 7.99 -6.79 17.71
C ASP A 828 8.41 -8.21 18.11
N TYR A 829 8.67 -9.08 17.13
CA TYR A 829 9.25 -10.39 17.41
C TYR A 829 10.75 -10.27 17.66
N ASP A 830 11.16 -10.38 18.92
CA ASP A 830 12.40 -11.07 19.25
C ASP A 830 12.02 -12.53 19.55
N LYS A 831 12.33 -13.41 18.59
CA LYS A 831 12.31 -14.89 18.65
C LYS A 831 11.12 -15.55 19.36
N GLU A 832 10.09 -15.93 18.60
CA GLU A 832 9.40 -17.23 18.75
C GLU A 832 8.38 -17.46 17.62
N LYS A 833 8.45 -18.62 16.97
CA LYS A 833 7.46 -19.03 15.95
C LYS A 833 6.12 -19.30 16.64
N VAL A 834 5.07 -18.57 16.26
CA VAL A 834 3.69 -18.96 16.58
C VAL A 834 3.26 -19.97 15.53
N VAL A 835 2.87 -21.16 16.00
CA VAL A 835 2.34 -22.29 15.20
C VAL A 835 0.85 -22.12 15.00
#